data_AF-A0A5D2V2J2-F1
#
_entry.id   AF-A0A5D2V2J2-F1
#
_cell.length_a   1.000
_cell.length_b   1.000
_cell.length_c   1.000
_cell.angle_alpha   90.00
_cell.angle_beta   90.00
_cell.angle_gamma   90.00
#
_symmetry.space_group_name_H-M   'P 1'
#
loop_
_entity.id
_entity.type
_entity.pdbx_description
1 polymer ?
#
loop_
_entity_poly.entity_id
_entity_poly.type
_entity_poly.pdbx_seq_one_letter_code
_entity_poly.pdbx_strand_id
1 'polypeptide(L)'
;MLKFLKGVVGGSGAGLKDLPYNIGDPYPSAWGSWSHFRGTSKDDGSPVSIFSLSGSNPQDGHLAAGRNGVKRLRTVRHPNILSFLHSTEVESFDGSSSKVTIYIVTEPVMPLSEKIKELGLEGRQRDEYYAWGLHQIAKAVSFLNNDCKLVHGNVCLSSVVVTQTLDWKLYAFDVLSEYDGANATATGPMLQYEWLVGSQYKPTELAKCDWATIRKSPPWAIDSWGLGCLIYEIFSGMKLGKTEELRNTASIPKSLLPDYQRLLSSMPSRRLNTSKLIENSEYFQNKLVDTIHFMEILSLKDSVEKDTFFRKLPNLAEQLPRPIVLKKLLPLLASALEFGSAAAPALTALLKMGSWLSAEEFSLKVLPTIVKLFASNDRAVRVALLQHIDQFGESLSAQVVDEQVYPHVATGFADTSAFLRELTLKSMLILAPKLSQRTLSGSLLKYLSKLQVDEEPAIRTNTTILLGNIASYLNEGTRKRVLINAFTVRALRDTFSPARGAGVMALCATSSYYDMTEIATRILPNIVVLIIDPDSDVRSKAFQAVYQFLQIVKQYNEKGNAEDTSGAGSLGISSMPGNASLLGWAMSSLTLKGKASDQAPVATANSVTPATTTASTASSGLIETPSTAPVHRVSSSTDFADQLMPPSPTSTDGWGEIENGIHEEHDSDKDGWDDIEPLDEPKPSPALANIQAAQKRPVSQPVSQPKPQASTSLRPKSTVKAAKDEDDDLWGSIAAPPPKSASRPLNVKTAGAVDDDDPWAAIAAPPPTTKAKPLSAGRGRGNRAAAPKLGAQRINRTSSTGM
;
A
#
# COMPACT_ATOMS: atom_id res chain seq x y z
N MET A 1 16.53 -13.87 20.78
CA MET A 1 17.72 -13.85 21.65
C MET A 1 18.11 -15.25 22.14
N LEU A 2 17.25 -16.01 22.85
CA LEU A 2 17.63 -17.33 23.41
C LEU A 2 18.23 -18.35 22.41
N LYS A 3 17.77 -18.40 21.15
CA LYS A 3 18.38 -19.27 20.10
C LYS A 3 19.89 -19.03 19.90
N PHE A 4 20.43 -17.86 20.24
CA PHE A 4 21.84 -17.50 20.02
C PHE A 4 22.81 -18.13 21.04
N LEU A 5 22.32 -18.52 22.24
CA LEU A 5 23.19 -19.02 23.32
C LEU A 5 23.51 -20.52 23.24
N LYS A 6 22.79 -21.29 22.40
CA LYS A 6 22.93 -22.76 22.35
C LYS A 6 24.10 -23.28 21.49
N GLY A 7 24.85 -22.39 20.81
CA GLY A 7 25.93 -22.74 19.89
C GLY A 7 27.32 -22.18 20.26
N VAL A 8 27.51 -21.75 21.51
CA VAL A 8 28.75 -21.04 21.96
C VAL A 8 29.77 -21.99 22.63
N VAL A 9 29.38 -23.22 22.94
CA VAL A 9 30.26 -24.24 23.58
C VAL A 9 30.16 -25.54 22.78
N GLY A 10 31.31 -26.09 22.37
CA GLY A 10 31.39 -27.37 21.64
C GLY A 10 32.20 -27.30 20.36
N GLY A 11 33.53 -27.12 20.48
CA GLY A 11 34.44 -27.54 19.41
C GLY A 11 34.59 -29.06 19.47
N SER A 12 34.00 -29.79 18.54
CA SER A 12 34.10 -31.25 18.44
C SER A 12 33.86 -31.66 16.98
N GLY A 13 34.60 -32.65 16.50
CA GLY A 13 34.64 -33.01 15.08
C GLY A 13 33.28 -33.46 14.55
N ALA A 14 32.61 -32.58 13.82
CA ALA A 14 31.35 -32.82 13.14
C ALA A 14 31.64 -33.35 11.73
N GLY A 15 31.07 -34.50 11.37
CA GLY A 15 31.16 -35.03 10.00
C GLY A 15 30.24 -34.26 9.05
N LEU A 16 30.36 -34.53 7.74
CA LEU A 16 29.49 -33.91 6.72
C LEU A 16 27.98 -34.15 6.98
N LYS A 17 27.63 -35.23 7.69
CA LYS A 17 26.25 -35.56 8.11
C LYS A 17 25.69 -34.57 9.14
N ASP A 18 26.57 -34.02 9.99
CA ASP A 18 26.22 -33.27 11.20
C ASP A 18 26.06 -31.76 10.95
N LEU A 19 26.37 -31.28 9.73
CA LEU A 19 26.05 -29.93 9.30
C LEU A 19 24.52 -29.72 9.38
N PRO A 20 23.99 -28.72 10.12
CA PRO A 20 22.53 -28.52 10.28
C PRO A 20 21.85 -27.88 9.05
N TYR A 21 22.48 -28.01 7.88
CA TYR A 21 22.02 -27.45 6.60
C TYR A 21 22.17 -28.49 5.49
N ASN A 22 21.31 -28.40 4.48
CA ASN A 22 21.43 -29.14 3.23
C ASN A 22 22.18 -28.28 2.20
N ILE A 23 23.17 -28.86 1.53
CA ILE A 23 23.88 -28.20 0.43
C ILE A 23 23.11 -28.49 -0.86
N GLY A 24 22.74 -27.43 -1.58
CA GLY A 24 22.09 -27.49 -2.89
C GLY A 24 23.07 -27.07 -4.01
N ASP A 25 22.53 -26.56 -5.11
CA ASP A 25 23.31 -26.28 -6.32
C ASP A 25 24.40 -25.20 -6.12
N PRO A 26 25.58 -25.37 -6.74
CA PRO A 26 26.61 -24.34 -6.78
C PRO A 26 26.20 -23.13 -7.64
N TYR A 27 26.72 -21.95 -7.30
CA TYR A 27 26.74 -20.80 -8.21
C TYR A 27 27.95 -20.88 -9.16
N PRO A 28 27.85 -20.33 -10.39
CA PRO A 28 28.96 -20.34 -11.36
C PRO A 28 30.22 -19.56 -10.95
N SER A 29 30.14 -18.75 -9.89
CA SER A 29 31.22 -17.84 -9.46
C SER A 29 31.24 -17.69 -7.95
N ALA A 30 32.43 -17.54 -7.38
CA ALA A 30 32.68 -17.31 -5.96
C ALA A 30 33.99 -16.53 -5.77
N TRP A 31 34.30 -16.13 -4.53
CA TRP A 31 35.54 -15.46 -4.18
C TRP A 31 36.72 -16.44 -4.02
N GLY A 32 37.86 -16.11 -4.64
CA GLY A 32 39.14 -16.77 -4.38
C GLY A 32 39.10 -18.27 -4.61
N SER A 33 39.34 -19.03 -3.54
CA SER A 33 39.32 -20.50 -3.52
C SER A 33 38.03 -21.09 -2.94
N TRP A 34 37.06 -20.26 -2.55
CA TRP A 34 35.77 -20.72 -2.04
C TRP A 34 34.88 -21.22 -3.19
N SER A 35 34.02 -22.18 -2.89
CA SER A 35 32.84 -22.52 -3.70
C SER A 35 31.58 -22.03 -2.99
N HIS A 36 30.65 -21.39 -3.70
CA HIS A 36 29.39 -20.85 -3.15
C HIS A 36 28.21 -21.66 -3.64
N PHE A 37 27.36 -22.12 -2.71
CA PHE A 37 26.20 -22.95 -2.94
C PHE A 37 24.93 -22.31 -2.39
N ARG A 38 23.80 -22.69 -2.99
CA ARG A 38 22.48 -22.60 -2.36
C ARG A 38 22.40 -23.62 -1.22
N GLY A 39 21.51 -23.39 -0.25
CA GLY A 39 21.22 -24.40 0.77
C GLY A 39 19.93 -24.12 1.52
N THR A 40 19.53 -25.06 2.37
CA THR A 40 18.39 -24.92 3.29
C THR A 40 18.75 -25.36 4.69
N SER A 41 18.17 -24.69 5.69
CA SER A 41 18.13 -25.13 7.09
C SER A 41 17.44 -26.49 7.23
N LYS A 42 18.03 -27.42 8.00
CA LYS A 42 17.38 -28.70 8.34
C LYS A 42 16.28 -28.54 9.40
N ASP A 43 16.29 -27.46 10.18
CA ASP A 43 15.35 -27.21 11.27
C ASP A 43 13.97 -26.72 10.77
N ASP A 44 13.96 -25.89 9.72
CA ASP A 44 12.78 -25.15 9.26
C ASP A 44 12.70 -24.95 7.74
N GLY A 45 13.59 -25.56 6.97
CA GLY A 45 13.64 -25.45 5.50
C GLY A 45 14.06 -24.08 4.98
N SER A 46 14.36 -23.10 5.84
CA SER A 46 14.65 -21.72 5.43
C SER A 46 15.88 -21.63 4.50
N PRO A 47 15.83 -20.80 3.45
CA PRO A 47 16.91 -20.70 2.47
C PRO A 47 18.14 -19.99 3.06
N VAL A 48 19.32 -20.54 2.79
CA VAL A 48 20.63 -20.00 3.19
C VAL A 48 21.60 -20.00 2.01
N SER A 49 22.75 -19.35 2.19
CA SER A 49 23.92 -19.58 1.35
C SER A 49 25.01 -20.30 2.13
N ILE A 50 25.69 -21.22 1.46
CA ILE A 50 26.77 -22.03 2.03
C ILE A 50 28.02 -21.80 1.20
N PHE A 51 29.13 -21.45 1.84
CA PHE A 51 30.45 -21.34 1.20
C PHE A 51 31.33 -22.45 1.74
N SER A 52 32.08 -23.14 0.88
CA SER A 52 33.06 -24.17 1.30
C SER A 52 34.45 -23.92 0.73
N LEU A 53 35.48 -24.14 1.55
CA LEU A 53 36.88 -24.11 1.17
C LEU A 53 37.56 -25.39 1.65
N SER A 54 38.15 -26.16 0.74
CA SER A 54 38.88 -27.41 1.05
C SER A 54 40.39 -27.26 0.85
N GLY A 55 41.18 -27.95 1.67
CA GLY A 55 42.62 -28.12 1.50
C GLY A 55 43.10 -29.47 2.04
N SER A 56 44.17 -30.01 1.45
CA SER A 56 44.70 -31.36 1.77
C SER A 56 45.80 -31.38 2.84
N ASN A 57 45.97 -30.27 3.56
CA ASN A 57 46.95 -30.10 4.63
C ASN A 57 46.40 -29.09 5.66
N PRO A 58 46.31 -29.40 6.96
CA PRO A 58 45.85 -28.44 7.98
C PRO A 58 46.65 -27.12 8.02
N GLN A 59 47.90 -27.12 7.55
CA GLN A 59 48.80 -25.97 7.44
C GLN A 59 48.76 -25.27 6.07
N ASP A 60 47.76 -25.56 5.22
CA ASP A 60 47.54 -24.86 3.96
C ASP A 60 47.28 -23.36 4.20
N GLY A 61 48.01 -22.50 3.49
CA GLY A 61 47.85 -21.05 3.55
C GLY A 61 46.46 -20.57 3.14
N HIS A 62 45.78 -21.28 2.23
CA HIS A 62 44.38 -20.99 1.88
C HIS A 62 43.46 -21.27 3.06
N LEU A 63 43.63 -22.40 3.78
CA LEU A 63 42.84 -22.70 4.98
C LEU A 63 43.14 -21.71 6.12
N ALA A 64 44.40 -21.29 6.30
CA ALA A 64 44.75 -20.27 7.28
C ALA A 64 44.05 -18.92 6.99
N ALA A 65 44.05 -18.47 5.74
CA ALA A 65 43.33 -17.27 5.31
C ALA A 65 41.80 -17.44 5.45
N GLY A 66 41.27 -18.60 5.07
CA GLY A 66 39.85 -18.94 5.23
C GLY A 66 39.40 -18.90 6.69
N ARG A 67 40.20 -19.43 7.63
CA ARG A 67 39.95 -19.34 9.07
C ARG A 67 39.98 -17.88 9.57
N ASN A 68 40.84 -17.00 9.01
CA ASN A 68 40.75 -15.56 9.27
C ASN A 68 39.43 -14.97 8.73
N GLY A 69 39.02 -15.32 7.51
CA GLY A 69 37.74 -14.92 6.91
C GLY A 69 36.53 -15.32 7.77
N VAL A 70 36.48 -16.57 8.23
CA VAL A 70 35.47 -17.08 9.18
C VAL A 70 35.45 -16.23 10.45
N LYS A 71 36.61 -16.03 11.09
CA LYS A 71 36.76 -15.27 12.34
C LYS A 71 36.25 -13.84 12.16
N ARG A 72 36.72 -13.14 11.13
CA ARG A 72 36.37 -11.75 10.82
C ARG A 72 34.89 -11.58 10.48
N LEU A 73 34.33 -12.43 9.62
CA LEU A 73 32.90 -12.37 9.27
C LEU A 73 32.00 -12.73 10.45
N ARG A 74 32.47 -13.60 11.36
CA ARG A 74 31.76 -13.89 12.62
C ARG A 74 31.73 -12.69 13.57
N THR A 75 32.76 -11.83 13.60
CA THR A 75 32.85 -10.69 14.53
C THR A 75 32.31 -9.36 13.99
N VAL A 76 32.49 -9.06 12.69
CA VAL A 76 32.12 -7.75 12.11
C VAL A 76 30.61 -7.69 11.82
N ARG A 77 29.95 -6.58 12.16
CA ARG A 77 28.50 -6.40 11.99
C ARG A 77 28.16 -5.01 11.44
N HIS A 78 27.56 -4.97 10.25
CA HIS A 78 27.08 -3.78 9.56
C HIS A 78 25.99 -4.18 8.55
N PRO A 79 24.95 -3.37 8.26
CA PRO A 79 23.87 -3.76 7.35
C PRO A 79 24.32 -4.20 5.95
N ASN A 80 25.37 -3.55 5.41
CA ASN A 80 25.94 -3.85 4.09
C ASN A 80 27.16 -4.80 4.13
N ILE A 81 27.34 -5.53 5.23
CA ILE A 81 28.27 -6.67 5.34
C ILE A 81 27.44 -7.96 5.41
N LEU A 82 27.96 -9.05 4.82
CA LEU A 82 27.25 -10.32 4.73
C LEU A 82 26.96 -10.92 6.12
N SER A 83 25.71 -11.25 6.39
CA SER A 83 25.26 -11.73 7.70
C SER A 83 25.65 -13.20 7.93
N PHE A 84 26.57 -13.41 8.87
CA PHE A 84 27.01 -14.73 9.34
C PHE A 84 25.91 -15.43 10.15
N LEU A 85 25.63 -16.71 9.84
CA LEU A 85 24.74 -17.57 10.62
C LEU A 85 25.51 -18.66 11.36
N HIS A 86 26.36 -19.42 10.66
CA HIS A 86 27.06 -20.59 11.21
C HIS A 86 28.39 -20.84 10.47
N SER A 87 29.28 -21.63 11.07
CA SER A 87 30.44 -22.19 10.39
C SER A 87 30.93 -23.44 11.12
N THR A 88 31.38 -24.45 10.37
CA THR A 88 32.01 -25.67 10.90
C THR A 88 33.25 -26.01 10.07
N GLU A 89 34.16 -26.80 10.62
CA GLU A 89 35.35 -27.29 9.94
C GLU A 89 35.36 -28.82 10.03
N VAL A 90 35.32 -29.48 8.88
CA VAL A 90 35.10 -30.92 8.73
C VAL A 90 36.38 -31.56 8.21
N GLU A 91 36.96 -32.47 8.97
CA GLU A 91 38.03 -33.35 8.46
C GLU A 91 37.40 -34.58 7.80
N SER A 92 37.88 -34.91 6.60
CA SER A 92 37.38 -36.03 5.80
C SER A 92 38.55 -36.83 5.25
N PHE A 93 38.52 -38.15 5.40
CA PHE A 93 39.58 -39.03 4.91
C PHE A 93 39.19 -39.61 3.56
N ASP A 94 39.94 -39.25 2.52
CA ASP A 94 39.83 -39.84 1.18
C ASP A 94 41.06 -40.71 0.94
N GLY A 95 40.87 -42.02 1.12
CA GLY A 95 41.92 -43.03 1.12
C GLY A 95 43.04 -42.71 2.13
N SER A 96 44.21 -42.37 1.60
CA SER A 96 45.43 -42.07 2.37
C SER A 96 45.62 -40.58 2.70
N SER A 97 44.65 -39.71 2.38
CA SER A 97 44.78 -38.26 2.57
C SER A 97 43.68 -37.70 3.47
N SER A 98 44.05 -36.80 4.40
CA SER A 98 43.08 -35.99 5.14
C SER A 98 42.81 -34.70 4.37
N LYS A 99 41.53 -34.47 4.06
CA LYS A 99 40.99 -33.29 3.42
C LYS A 99 40.18 -32.51 4.44
N VAL A 100 40.70 -31.36 4.84
CA VAL A 100 40.02 -30.41 5.72
C VAL A 100 39.11 -29.53 4.88
N THR A 101 37.86 -29.34 5.28
CA THR A 101 36.91 -28.44 4.60
C THR A 101 36.22 -27.51 5.59
N ILE A 102 36.41 -26.20 5.39
CA ILE A 102 35.77 -25.14 6.15
C ILE A 102 34.44 -24.79 5.47
N TYR A 103 33.36 -24.75 6.23
CA TYR A 103 32.04 -24.30 5.79
C TYR A 103 31.64 -23.00 6.50
N ILE A 104 31.12 -22.02 5.74
CA ILE A 104 30.44 -20.82 6.26
C ILE A 104 28.99 -20.86 5.77
N VAL A 105 28.04 -20.50 6.63
CA VAL A 105 26.62 -20.37 6.29
C VAL A 105 26.14 -18.96 6.62
N THR A 106 25.41 -18.34 5.69
CA THR A 106 24.99 -16.93 5.73
C THR A 106 23.52 -16.76 5.36
N GLU A 107 23.02 -15.54 5.50
CA GLU A 107 21.77 -15.12 4.83
C GLU A 107 21.79 -15.50 3.33
N PRO A 108 20.64 -15.80 2.70
CA PRO A 108 20.57 -16.29 1.32
C PRO A 108 20.93 -15.19 0.31
N VAL A 109 22.02 -15.40 -0.42
CA VAL A 109 22.62 -14.44 -1.36
C VAL A 109 23.04 -15.10 -2.68
N MET A 110 23.29 -14.26 -3.68
CA MET A 110 23.80 -14.62 -5.00
C MET A 110 25.03 -13.76 -5.33
N PRO A 111 26.04 -14.25 -6.08
CA PRO A 111 27.16 -13.43 -6.54
C PRO A 111 26.67 -12.23 -7.37
N LEU A 112 27.29 -11.06 -7.19
CA LEU A 112 26.86 -9.84 -7.89
C LEU A 112 26.90 -9.99 -9.42
N SER A 113 27.91 -10.67 -9.98
CA SER A 113 28.02 -10.92 -11.42
C SER A 113 26.80 -11.67 -11.98
N GLU A 114 26.25 -12.63 -11.23
CA GLU A 114 25.11 -13.42 -11.68
C GLU A 114 23.79 -12.69 -11.43
N LYS A 115 23.71 -11.87 -10.36
CA LYS A 115 22.54 -11.03 -10.13
C LYS A 115 22.39 -9.92 -11.18
N ILE A 116 23.50 -9.34 -11.67
CA ILE A 116 23.47 -8.36 -12.77
C ILE A 116 22.91 -9.03 -14.04
N LYS A 117 23.36 -10.24 -14.38
CA LYS A 117 22.84 -11.03 -15.51
C LYS A 117 21.36 -11.38 -15.35
N GLU A 118 20.93 -11.84 -14.16
CA GLU A 118 19.53 -12.15 -13.86
C GLU A 118 18.59 -10.95 -14.07
N LEU A 119 19.03 -9.76 -13.66
CA LEU A 119 18.19 -8.57 -13.69
C LEU A 119 18.12 -7.92 -15.08
N GLY A 120 19.13 -8.11 -15.94
CA GLY A 120 19.12 -7.64 -17.33
C GLY A 120 18.89 -6.13 -17.50
N LEU A 121 19.26 -5.32 -16.50
CA LEU A 121 18.97 -3.89 -16.51
C LEU A 121 19.90 -3.15 -17.48
N GLU A 122 19.32 -2.22 -18.25
CA GLU A 122 20.03 -1.39 -19.22
C GLU A 122 19.84 0.11 -18.95
N GLY A 123 20.72 0.93 -19.53
CA GLY A 123 20.67 2.39 -19.49
C GLY A 123 20.45 2.97 -18.09
N ARG A 124 19.51 3.92 -17.97
CA ARG A 124 19.18 4.59 -16.70
C ARG A 124 18.85 3.61 -15.57
N GLN A 125 18.12 2.53 -15.85
CA GLN A 125 17.67 1.60 -14.79
C GLN A 125 18.83 0.83 -14.18
N ARG A 126 19.81 0.45 -15.00
CA ARG A 126 21.09 -0.11 -14.55
C ARG A 126 21.86 0.89 -13.70
N ASP A 127 21.97 2.12 -14.19
CA ASP A 127 22.82 3.13 -13.56
C ASP A 127 22.27 3.61 -12.20
N GLU A 128 20.94 3.67 -12.03
CA GLU A 128 20.31 3.91 -10.73
C GLU A 128 20.51 2.73 -9.76
N TYR A 129 20.43 1.48 -10.23
CA TYR A 129 20.72 0.29 -9.42
C TYR A 129 22.19 0.22 -8.98
N TYR A 130 23.11 0.51 -9.88
CA TYR A 130 24.55 0.55 -9.59
C TYR A 130 24.89 1.67 -8.60
N ALA A 131 24.20 2.81 -8.66
CA ALA A 131 24.36 3.88 -7.67
C ALA A 131 23.94 3.41 -6.27
N TRP A 132 22.77 2.76 -6.15
CA TRP A 132 22.31 2.16 -4.90
C TRP A 132 23.27 1.06 -4.39
N GLY A 133 23.81 0.23 -5.28
CA GLY A 133 24.78 -0.82 -4.94
C GLY A 133 26.13 -0.30 -4.46
N LEU A 134 26.74 0.62 -5.22
CA LEU A 134 28.01 1.25 -4.88
C LEU A 134 27.92 2.08 -3.59
N HIS A 135 26.81 2.78 -3.36
CA HIS A 135 26.54 3.50 -2.12
C HIS A 135 26.56 2.57 -0.88
N GLN A 136 25.97 1.38 -0.98
CA GLN A 136 26.00 0.36 0.10
C GLN A 136 27.41 -0.19 0.34
N ILE A 137 28.17 -0.50 -0.71
CA ILE A 137 29.54 -1.02 -0.56
C ILE A 137 30.50 0.07 -0.08
N ALA A 138 30.34 1.32 -0.53
CA ALA A 138 31.08 2.46 0.03
C ALA A 138 30.81 2.62 1.54
N LYS A 139 29.56 2.41 2.00
CA LYS A 139 29.23 2.41 3.44
C LYS A 139 29.94 1.28 4.18
N ALA A 140 29.91 0.05 3.66
CA ALA A 140 30.63 -1.08 4.25
C ALA A 140 32.15 -0.84 4.36
N VAL A 141 32.76 -0.31 3.30
CA VAL A 141 34.20 0.03 3.26
C VAL A 141 34.52 1.18 4.22
N SER A 142 33.70 2.23 4.24
CA SER A 142 33.85 3.35 5.20
C SER A 142 33.82 2.84 6.65
N PHE A 143 32.85 2.00 6.99
CA PHE A 143 32.73 1.39 8.32
C PHE A 143 33.96 0.54 8.69
N LEU A 144 34.51 -0.24 7.75
CA LEU A 144 35.74 -0.99 7.97
C LEU A 144 36.93 -0.05 8.24
N ASN A 145 37.19 0.93 7.36
CA ASN A 145 38.40 1.75 7.42
C ASN A 145 38.35 2.84 8.50
N ASN A 146 37.23 3.56 8.57
CA ASN A 146 37.07 4.72 9.43
C ASN A 146 36.71 4.31 10.87
N ASP A 147 35.82 3.33 11.05
CA ASP A 147 35.27 3.01 12.38
C ASP A 147 35.99 1.81 13.00
N CYS A 148 36.14 0.71 12.25
CA CYS A 148 36.77 -0.52 12.75
C CYS A 148 38.31 -0.53 12.68
N LYS A 149 38.92 0.41 11.93
CA LYS A 149 40.36 0.43 11.58
C LYS A 149 40.84 -0.89 10.94
N LEU A 150 40.03 -1.45 10.06
CA LEU A 150 40.34 -2.65 9.27
C LEU A 150 40.56 -2.28 7.80
N VAL A 151 41.36 -3.08 7.10
CA VAL A 151 41.59 -2.99 5.65
C VAL A 151 41.14 -4.29 4.98
N HIS A 152 40.27 -4.17 3.98
CA HIS A 152 39.70 -5.24 3.18
C HIS A 152 40.69 -5.90 2.23
N GLY A 153 41.57 -5.10 1.61
CA GLY A 153 42.63 -5.57 0.73
C GLY A 153 42.15 -5.99 -0.67
N ASN A 154 40.91 -6.49 -0.79
CA ASN A 154 40.33 -6.94 -2.06
C ASN A 154 38.85 -6.56 -2.15
N VAL A 155 38.55 -5.28 -2.41
CA VAL A 155 37.22 -4.87 -2.88
C VAL A 155 37.21 -5.03 -4.41
N CYS A 156 36.29 -5.83 -4.95
CA CYS A 156 36.10 -6.07 -6.38
C CYS A 156 34.72 -6.72 -6.65
N LEU A 157 34.40 -7.01 -7.91
CA LEU A 157 33.13 -7.66 -8.30
C LEU A 157 32.90 -9.02 -7.60
N SER A 158 33.96 -9.81 -7.37
CA SER A 158 33.81 -11.14 -6.73
C SER A 158 33.68 -11.11 -5.20
N SER A 159 33.99 -9.98 -4.55
CA SER A 159 33.81 -9.77 -3.10
C SER A 159 32.48 -9.10 -2.75
N VAL A 160 31.54 -9.01 -3.70
CA VAL A 160 30.17 -8.52 -3.46
C VAL A 160 29.15 -9.61 -3.80
N VAL A 161 28.21 -9.80 -2.89
CA VAL A 161 27.02 -10.65 -3.07
C VAL A 161 25.75 -9.83 -2.85
N VAL A 162 24.61 -10.32 -3.34
CA VAL A 162 23.34 -9.61 -3.31
C VAL A 162 22.25 -10.48 -2.67
N THR A 163 21.47 -9.90 -1.76
CA THR A 163 20.34 -10.57 -1.09
C THR A 163 19.15 -10.80 -2.02
N GLN A 164 18.15 -11.54 -1.55
CA GLN A 164 16.84 -11.64 -2.20
C GLN A 164 16.15 -10.27 -2.36
N THR A 165 16.39 -9.33 -1.43
CA THR A 165 15.89 -7.94 -1.45
C THR A 165 16.71 -6.98 -2.31
N LEU A 166 17.70 -7.45 -3.06
CA LEU A 166 18.64 -6.66 -3.88
C LEU A 166 19.59 -5.73 -3.09
N ASP A 167 19.86 -6.04 -1.83
CA ASP A 167 20.85 -5.33 -1.02
C ASP A 167 22.25 -5.90 -1.26
N TRP A 168 23.23 -5.01 -1.48
CA TRP A 168 24.61 -5.39 -1.77
C TRP A 168 25.37 -5.55 -0.46
N LYS A 169 26.00 -6.72 -0.29
CA LYS A 169 26.77 -7.10 0.89
C LYS A 169 28.23 -7.36 0.54
N LEU A 170 29.14 -6.73 1.27
CA LEU A 170 30.57 -7.02 1.21
C LEU A 170 30.88 -8.31 1.99
N TYR A 171 31.70 -9.19 1.41
CA TYR A 171 32.27 -10.39 2.02
C TYR A 171 33.72 -10.58 1.51
N ALA A 172 34.30 -11.79 1.52
CA ALA A 172 35.71 -12.08 1.15
C ALA A 172 36.75 -11.61 2.19
N PHE A 173 36.46 -11.82 3.47
CA PHE A 173 37.26 -11.29 4.59
C PHE A 173 38.54 -12.07 4.91
N ASP A 174 38.96 -13.00 4.05
CA ASP A 174 40.17 -13.82 4.20
C ASP A 174 41.43 -12.95 4.39
N VAL A 175 41.50 -11.83 3.65
CA VAL A 175 42.61 -10.85 3.69
C VAL A 175 42.36 -9.75 4.74
N LEU A 176 41.15 -9.65 5.32
CA LEU A 176 40.76 -8.57 6.24
C LEU A 176 41.68 -8.54 7.47
N SER A 177 42.46 -7.46 7.56
CA SER A 177 43.51 -7.27 8.57
C SER A 177 43.35 -5.92 9.28
N GLU A 178 44.02 -5.74 10.41
CA GLU A 178 43.99 -4.50 11.18
C GLU A 178 44.96 -3.45 10.61
N TYR A 179 44.56 -2.18 10.64
CA TYR A 179 45.36 -1.07 10.16
C TYR A 179 46.37 -0.63 11.24
N ASP A 180 47.62 -1.00 11.08
CA ASP A 180 48.68 -0.78 12.08
C ASP A 180 49.52 0.48 11.84
N GLY A 181 49.06 1.44 11.01
CA GLY A 181 49.86 2.61 10.60
C GLY A 181 50.31 3.56 11.72
N ALA A 182 49.75 3.46 12.93
CA ALA A 182 50.24 4.16 14.12
C ALA A 182 51.41 3.44 14.82
N ASN A 183 51.67 2.17 14.48
CA ASN A 183 52.69 1.34 15.10
C ASN A 183 54.06 1.53 14.43
N ALA A 184 54.84 2.47 14.96
CA ALA A 184 56.19 2.78 14.47
C ALA A 184 57.21 1.62 14.58
N THR A 185 56.90 0.53 15.30
CA THR A 185 57.78 -0.65 15.40
C THR A 185 57.37 -1.80 14.47
N ALA A 186 56.27 -1.67 13.72
CA ALA A 186 55.78 -2.71 12.82
C ALA A 186 56.64 -2.81 11.53
N THR A 187 57.44 -3.87 11.44
CA THR A 187 58.30 -4.18 10.27
C THR A 187 57.74 -5.26 9.35
N GLY A 188 56.83 -6.12 9.84
CA GLY A 188 56.21 -7.19 9.06
C GLY A 188 55.11 -6.72 8.08
N PRO A 189 54.51 -7.63 7.29
CA PRO A 189 53.40 -7.31 6.39
C PRO A 189 52.13 -6.91 7.16
N MET A 190 51.40 -5.91 6.68
CA MET A 190 50.13 -5.48 7.27
C MET A 190 48.95 -6.35 6.82
N LEU A 191 48.96 -6.81 5.56
CA LEU A 191 47.98 -7.74 5.00
C LEU A 191 48.63 -9.13 4.89
N GLN A 192 48.44 -10.00 5.89
CA GLN A 192 49.14 -11.30 5.97
C GLN A 192 48.85 -12.23 4.77
N TYR A 193 47.65 -12.12 4.18
CA TYR A 193 47.18 -12.99 3.10
C TYR A 193 47.07 -12.24 1.76
N GLU A 194 47.85 -11.18 1.55
CA GLU A 194 47.80 -10.34 0.34
C GLU A 194 48.08 -11.10 -0.97
N TRP A 195 48.71 -12.27 -0.89
CA TRP A 195 48.99 -13.15 -2.02
C TRP A 195 47.74 -13.78 -2.63
N LEU A 196 46.60 -13.76 -1.92
CA LEU A 196 45.27 -14.10 -2.47
C LEU A 196 44.67 -13.01 -3.36
N VAL A 197 45.17 -11.78 -3.27
CA VAL A 197 44.70 -10.65 -4.07
C VAL A 197 45.30 -10.78 -5.48
N GLY A 198 44.44 -10.82 -6.50
CA GLY A 198 44.90 -10.88 -7.89
C GLY A 198 45.76 -9.66 -8.24
N SER A 199 46.87 -9.87 -8.98
CA SER A 199 47.85 -8.82 -9.27
C SER A 199 47.25 -7.61 -9.97
N GLN A 200 46.20 -7.80 -10.78
CA GLN A 200 45.50 -6.69 -11.45
C GLN A 200 44.82 -5.72 -10.47
N TYR A 201 44.38 -6.22 -9.30
CA TYR A 201 43.66 -5.45 -8.28
C TYR A 201 44.60 -4.73 -7.31
N LYS A 202 45.89 -5.10 -7.23
CA LYS A 202 46.84 -4.50 -6.29
C LYS A 202 47.24 -3.08 -6.75
N PRO A 203 47.12 -2.04 -5.90
CA PRO A 203 47.76 -0.76 -6.16
C PRO A 203 49.29 -0.91 -6.09
N THR A 204 50.02 0.01 -6.72
CA THR A 204 51.49 -0.05 -6.91
C THR A 204 52.28 -0.32 -5.62
N GLU A 205 51.89 0.28 -4.50
CA GLU A 205 52.57 0.09 -3.21
C GLU A 205 52.31 -1.31 -2.61
N LEU A 206 51.12 -1.88 -2.78
CA LEU A 206 50.81 -3.24 -2.34
C LEU A 206 51.49 -4.28 -3.25
N ALA A 207 51.46 -4.07 -4.58
CA ALA A 207 52.17 -4.90 -5.55
C ALA A 207 53.69 -4.95 -5.32
N LYS A 208 54.26 -3.95 -4.63
CA LYS A 208 55.67 -3.89 -4.21
C LYS A 208 55.92 -4.34 -2.76
N CYS A 209 54.88 -4.68 -2.00
CA CYS A 209 54.95 -4.93 -0.56
C CYS A 209 55.60 -3.76 0.22
N ASP A 210 55.36 -2.50 -0.20
CA ASP A 210 55.85 -1.30 0.48
C ASP A 210 54.99 -0.95 1.70
N TRP A 211 55.11 -1.79 2.73
CA TRP A 211 54.40 -1.62 4.01
C TRP A 211 54.74 -0.30 4.70
N ALA A 212 55.92 0.28 4.44
CA ALA A 212 56.33 1.56 5.00
C ALA A 212 55.55 2.74 4.38
N THR A 213 55.28 2.72 3.08
CA THR A 213 54.39 3.68 2.43
C THR A 213 52.92 3.42 2.80
N ILE A 214 52.48 2.15 2.88
CA ILE A 214 51.12 1.80 3.25
C ILE A 214 50.79 2.31 4.67
N ARG A 215 51.65 2.10 5.67
CA ARG A 215 51.47 2.59 7.05
C ARG A 215 51.45 4.11 7.18
N LYS A 216 52.12 4.82 6.26
CA LYS A 216 52.11 6.30 6.17
C LYS A 216 50.92 6.86 5.37
N SER A 217 50.10 6.00 4.79
CA SER A 217 48.93 6.37 4.01
C SER A 217 47.68 6.50 4.91
N PRO A 218 46.55 7.00 4.39
CA PRO A 218 45.28 6.90 5.08
C PRO A 218 44.77 5.44 5.15
N PRO A 219 44.05 5.04 6.21
CA PRO A 219 43.55 3.65 6.36
C PRO A 219 42.72 3.13 5.18
N TRP A 220 41.99 4.03 4.50
CA TRP A 220 41.14 3.71 3.36
C TRP A 220 41.90 3.53 2.03
N ALA A 221 43.20 3.85 1.95
CA ALA A 221 43.87 4.00 0.66
C ALA A 221 43.88 2.73 -0.20
N ILE A 222 43.97 1.53 0.39
CA ILE A 222 43.90 0.25 -0.34
C ILE A 222 42.47 -0.06 -0.81
N ASP A 223 41.48 0.15 0.06
CA ASP A 223 40.10 -0.24 -0.25
C ASP A 223 39.39 0.77 -1.16
N SER A 224 39.77 2.04 -1.12
CA SER A 224 39.38 3.04 -2.12
C SER A 224 39.86 2.66 -3.52
N TRP A 225 41.07 2.09 -3.64
CA TRP A 225 41.55 1.58 -4.93
C TRP A 225 40.73 0.37 -5.40
N GLY A 226 40.43 -0.58 -4.50
CA GLY A 226 39.55 -1.70 -4.79
C GLY A 226 38.12 -1.27 -5.16
N LEU A 227 37.57 -0.23 -4.53
CA LEU A 227 36.29 0.35 -4.92
C LEU A 227 36.34 0.91 -6.35
N GLY A 228 37.46 1.53 -6.75
CA GLY A 228 37.73 1.88 -8.15
C GLY A 228 37.72 0.66 -9.08
N CYS A 229 38.31 -0.46 -8.67
CA CYS A 229 38.25 -1.72 -9.43
C CYS A 229 36.82 -2.25 -9.56
N LEU A 230 36.04 -2.28 -8.48
CA LEU A 230 34.62 -2.68 -8.50
C LEU A 230 33.79 -1.79 -9.45
N ILE A 231 33.99 -0.47 -9.42
CA ILE A 231 33.34 0.47 -10.34
C ILE A 231 33.71 0.12 -11.80
N TYR A 232 34.98 -0.12 -12.09
CA TYR A 232 35.41 -0.53 -13.43
C TYR A 232 34.72 -1.82 -13.90
N GLU A 233 34.69 -2.85 -13.06
CA GLU A 233 34.16 -4.17 -13.43
C GLU A 233 32.64 -4.14 -13.71
N ILE A 234 31.84 -3.44 -12.90
CA ILE A 234 30.38 -3.38 -13.14
C ILE A 234 30.00 -2.57 -14.38
N PHE A 235 30.76 -1.51 -14.71
CA PHE A 235 30.47 -0.64 -15.86
C PHE A 235 31.08 -1.14 -17.18
N SER A 236 32.25 -1.78 -17.15
CA SER A 236 32.81 -2.48 -18.32
C SER A 236 32.05 -3.78 -18.64
N GLY A 237 31.40 -4.39 -17.64
CA GLY A 237 30.79 -5.71 -17.75
C GLY A 237 31.81 -6.85 -17.80
N MET A 238 33.10 -6.54 -17.56
CA MET A 238 34.22 -7.48 -17.66
C MET A 238 34.93 -7.60 -16.32
N LYS A 239 35.44 -8.79 -16.01
CA LYS A 239 36.41 -8.97 -14.91
C LYS A 239 37.71 -8.27 -15.30
N LEU A 240 38.34 -7.57 -14.35
CA LEU A 240 39.63 -6.91 -14.58
C LEU A 240 40.70 -7.94 -14.96
N GLY A 241 41.34 -7.75 -16.11
CA GLY A 241 42.43 -8.59 -16.62
C GLY A 241 43.80 -8.04 -16.22
N LYS A 242 43.98 -6.72 -16.30
CA LYS A 242 45.24 -6.01 -16.00
C LYS A 242 44.99 -4.62 -15.41
N THR A 243 45.90 -4.15 -14.57
CA THR A 243 45.77 -2.85 -13.88
C THR A 243 45.69 -1.65 -14.82
N GLU A 244 46.29 -1.71 -16.00
CA GLU A 244 46.24 -0.63 -17.00
C GLU A 244 44.82 -0.39 -17.55
N GLU A 245 43.96 -1.41 -17.54
CA GLU A 245 42.59 -1.35 -18.07
C GLU A 245 41.71 -0.36 -17.32
N LEU A 246 42.03 -0.09 -16.05
CA LEU A 246 41.40 0.94 -15.21
C LEU A 246 41.49 2.36 -15.81
N ARG A 247 42.39 2.60 -16.78
CA ARG A 247 42.49 3.86 -17.53
C ARG A 247 41.43 4.00 -18.63
N ASN A 248 40.76 2.91 -19.02
CA ASN A 248 39.64 2.96 -19.96
C ASN A 248 38.36 3.41 -19.23
N THR A 249 38.06 4.71 -19.29
CA THR A 249 36.90 5.29 -18.61
C THR A 249 35.67 5.44 -19.51
N ALA A 250 35.63 4.81 -20.69
CA ALA A 250 34.59 5.04 -21.70
C ALA A 250 33.18 4.62 -21.24
N SER A 251 33.07 3.65 -20.34
CA SER A 251 31.80 3.18 -19.76
C SER A 251 31.42 3.82 -18.43
N ILE A 252 32.28 4.67 -17.84
CA ILE A 252 32.06 5.27 -16.52
C ILE A 252 31.15 6.51 -16.66
N PRO A 253 30.06 6.62 -15.87
CA PRO A 253 29.18 7.80 -15.89
C PRO A 253 29.93 9.10 -15.61
N LYS A 254 29.60 10.16 -16.34
CA LYS A 254 30.29 11.46 -16.24
C LYS A 254 30.26 12.08 -14.84
N SER A 255 29.20 11.85 -14.07
CA SER A 255 29.05 12.30 -12.67
C SER A 255 29.84 11.46 -11.66
N LEU A 256 30.25 10.23 -12.01
CA LEU A 256 31.10 9.36 -11.18
C LEU A 256 32.60 9.48 -11.55
N LEU A 257 32.90 9.88 -12.78
CA LEU A 257 34.25 9.90 -13.34
C LEU A 257 35.29 10.69 -12.49
N PRO A 258 34.99 11.89 -11.94
CA PRO A 258 35.96 12.62 -11.13
C PRO A 258 36.32 11.88 -9.83
N ASP A 259 35.34 11.22 -9.21
CA ASP A 259 35.53 10.46 -7.98
C ASP A 259 36.24 9.13 -8.25
N TYR A 260 35.89 8.43 -9.33
CA TYR A 260 36.60 7.25 -9.83
C TYR A 260 38.11 7.53 -10.02
N GLN A 261 38.46 8.66 -10.65
CA GLN A 261 39.85 9.08 -10.82
C GLN A 261 40.55 9.41 -9.49
N ARG A 262 39.81 9.92 -8.49
CA ARG A 262 40.35 10.18 -7.14
C ARG A 262 40.49 8.91 -6.30
N LEU A 263 39.60 7.93 -6.42
CA LEU A 263 39.72 6.61 -5.81
C LEU A 263 40.99 5.89 -6.30
N LEU A 264 41.26 5.98 -7.60
CA LEU A 264 42.43 5.40 -8.27
C LEU A 264 43.68 6.30 -8.29
N SER A 265 43.82 7.23 -7.33
CA SER A 265 45.00 8.10 -7.30
C SER A 265 46.30 7.30 -7.13
N SER A 266 47.29 7.57 -7.98
CA SER A 266 48.63 6.95 -7.91
C SER A 266 49.42 7.34 -6.66
N MET A 267 48.98 8.37 -5.95
CA MET A 267 49.51 8.78 -4.65
C MET A 267 48.53 8.33 -3.54
N PRO A 268 48.85 7.32 -2.72
CA PRO A 268 47.91 6.76 -1.73
C PRO A 268 47.30 7.80 -0.78
N SER A 269 48.09 8.80 -0.37
CA SER A 269 47.66 9.91 0.50
C SER A 269 46.67 10.89 -0.14
N ARG A 270 46.41 10.77 -1.45
CA ARG A 270 45.41 11.56 -2.19
C ARG A 270 44.16 10.76 -2.58
N ARG A 271 44.07 9.47 -2.21
CA ARG A 271 42.88 8.65 -2.54
C ARG A 271 41.65 9.10 -1.76
N LEU A 272 40.52 9.19 -2.45
CA LEU A 272 39.23 9.62 -1.89
C LEU A 272 38.78 8.67 -0.77
N ASN A 273 38.41 9.20 0.40
CA ASN A 273 37.75 8.42 1.45
C ASN A 273 36.32 8.08 1.00
N THR A 274 35.90 6.83 1.22
CA THR A 274 34.58 6.33 0.86
C THR A 274 33.44 7.04 1.61
N SER A 275 33.67 7.60 2.80
CA SER A 275 32.70 8.51 3.45
C SER A 275 32.41 9.74 2.58
N LYS A 276 33.46 10.42 2.12
CA LYS A 276 33.35 11.60 1.27
C LYS A 276 32.75 11.30 -0.11
N LEU A 277 32.91 10.08 -0.62
CA LEU A 277 32.21 9.61 -1.82
C LEU A 277 30.68 9.55 -1.59
N ILE A 278 30.23 9.00 -0.45
CA ILE A 278 28.81 8.93 -0.07
C ILE A 278 28.21 10.34 0.08
N GLU A 279 28.93 11.22 0.75
CA GLU A 279 28.48 12.59 1.08
C GLU A 279 28.41 13.52 -0.12
N ASN A 280 29.35 13.42 -1.07
CA ASN A 280 29.59 14.48 -2.07
C ASN A 280 29.38 14.05 -3.54
N SER A 281 29.22 12.76 -3.85
CA SER A 281 29.16 12.31 -5.25
C SER A 281 27.78 12.55 -5.87
N GLU A 282 27.73 13.38 -6.91
CA GLU A 282 26.51 13.64 -7.71
C GLU A 282 25.86 12.35 -8.24
N TYR A 283 26.66 11.32 -8.50
CA TYR A 283 26.18 10.04 -9.04
C TYR A 283 25.20 9.30 -8.10
N PHE A 284 25.28 9.51 -6.78
CA PHE A 284 24.33 8.92 -5.83
C PHE A 284 23.03 9.71 -5.69
N GLN A 285 22.95 10.94 -6.22
CA GLN A 285 21.76 11.79 -6.15
C GLN A 285 20.72 11.37 -7.20
N ASN A 286 19.97 10.31 -6.91
CA ASN A 286 18.92 9.83 -7.80
C ASN A 286 17.70 9.25 -7.06
N LYS A 287 16.56 9.29 -7.75
CA LYS A 287 15.24 8.91 -7.24
C LYS A 287 15.18 7.54 -6.58
N LEU A 288 15.94 6.55 -7.06
CA LEU A 288 15.94 5.21 -6.47
C LEU A 288 16.60 5.22 -5.09
N VAL A 289 17.78 5.83 -4.99
CA VAL A 289 18.52 6.00 -3.73
C VAL A 289 17.69 6.83 -2.74
N ASP A 290 17.12 7.95 -3.18
CA ASP A 290 16.28 8.82 -2.35
C ASP A 290 15.05 8.08 -1.77
N THR A 291 14.35 7.33 -2.63
CA THR A 291 13.13 6.59 -2.24
C THR A 291 13.43 5.47 -1.25
N ILE A 292 14.48 4.68 -1.51
CA ILE A 292 14.88 3.60 -0.60
C ILE A 292 15.41 4.18 0.71
N HIS A 293 16.22 5.24 0.67
CA HIS A 293 16.76 5.85 1.88
C HIS A 293 15.65 6.40 2.78
N PHE A 294 14.64 7.11 2.22
CA PHE A 294 13.48 7.58 2.99
C PHE A 294 12.71 6.44 3.65
N MET A 295 12.51 5.31 2.94
CA MET A 295 11.89 4.10 3.49
C MET A 295 12.73 3.47 4.62
N GLU A 296 14.05 3.48 4.53
CA GLU A 296 14.94 2.92 5.56
C GLU A 296 15.03 3.77 6.83
N ILE A 297 14.87 5.11 6.72
CA ILE A 297 14.83 6.02 7.88
C ILE A 297 13.42 6.41 8.32
N LEU A 298 12.38 5.69 7.86
CA LEU A 298 10.97 6.03 8.05
C LEU A 298 10.57 6.22 9.53
N SER A 299 11.20 5.51 10.47
CA SER A 299 10.97 5.69 11.91
C SER A 299 11.41 7.06 12.46
N LEU A 300 12.34 7.74 11.78
CA LEU A 300 12.85 9.07 12.13
C LEU A 300 12.08 10.22 11.47
N LYS A 301 11.09 9.90 10.62
CA LYS A 301 10.30 10.86 9.85
C LYS A 301 9.00 11.25 10.54
N ASP A 302 8.61 12.52 10.44
CA ASP A 302 7.34 13.00 11.01
C ASP A 302 6.12 12.57 10.17
N SER A 303 4.91 12.81 10.69
CA SER A 303 3.65 12.41 10.04
C SER A 303 3.35 13.17 8.74
N VAL A 304 3.83 14.41 8.61
CA VAL A 304 3.62 15.27 7.43
C VAL A 304 4.58 14.90 6.31
N GLU A 305 5.85 14.62 6.64
CA GLU A 305 6.82 14.03 5.73
C GLU A 305 6.31 12.69 5.19
N LYS A 306 5.82 11.81 6.09
CA LYS A 306 5.26 10.50 5.74
C LYS A 306 4.07 10.60 4.79
N ASP A 307 3.05 11.36 5.15
CA ASP A 307 1.85 11.55 4.32
C ASP A 307 2.21 12.13 2.94
N THR A 308 3.08 13.16 2.92
CA THR A 308 3.58 13.79 1.69
C THR A 308 4.36 12.81 0.81
N PHE A 309 5.16 11.91 1.40
CA PHE A 309 5.90 10.90 0.67
C PHE A 309 4.99 9.81 0.13
N PHE A 310 4.11 9.22 0.96
CA PHE A 310 3.25 8.12 0.55
C PHE A 310 2.21 8.52 -0.50
N ARG A 311 1.73 9.78 -0.52
CA ARG A 311 0.91 10.30 -1.63
C ARG A 311 1.67 10.41 -2.96
N LYS A 312 2.99 10.61 -2.93
CA LYS A 312 3.84 10.70 -4.13
C LYS A 312 4.38 9.35 -4.59
N LEU A 313 4.49 8.39 -3.68
CA LEU A 313 5.10 7.07 -3.91
C LEU A 313 4.50 6.27 -5.09
N PRO A 314 3.17 6.25 -5.36
CA PRO A 314 2.62 5.54 -6.52
C PRO A 314 3.19 6.05 -7.86
N ASN A 315 3.24 7.38 -8.02
CA ASN A 315 3.73 8.04 -9.24
C ASN A 315 5.26 7.99 -9.33
N LEU A 316 5.95 7.95 -8.18
CA LEU A 316 7.40 7.80 -8.11
C LEU A 316 7.82 6.38 -8.49
N ALA A 317 7.09 5.35 -8.04
CA ALA A 317 7.37 3.95 -8.34
C ALA A 317 7.35 3.64 -9.85
N GLU A 318 6.44 4.27 -10.62
CA GLU A 318 6.38 4.13 -12.09
C GLU A 318 7.65 4.64 -12.80
N GLN A 319 8.45 5.49 -12.14
CA GLN A 319 9.68 6.07 -12.68
C GLN A 319 10.94 5.29 -12.23
N LEU A 320 10.78 4.24 -11.42
CA LEU A 320 11.87 3.42 -10.88
C LEU A 320 11.96 2.06 -11.61
N PRO A 321 13.10 1.36 -11.55
CA PRO A 321 13.24 0.04 -12.18
C PRO A 321 12.29 -0.99 -11.55
N ARG A 322 11.25 -1.41 -12.28
CA ARG A 322 10.19 -2.32 -11.80
C ARG A 322 10.70 -3.59 -11.08
N PRO A 323 11.77 -4.29 -11.53
CA PRO A 323 12.33 -5.43 -10.79
C PRO A 323 12.83 -5.08 -9.37
N ILE A 324 13.30 -3.85 -9.17
CA ILE A 324 13.78 -3.36 -7.87
C ILE A 324 12.62 -2.90 -7.00
N VAL A 325 11.62 -2.22 -7.58
CA VAL A 325 10.40 -1.87 -6.84
C VAL A 325 9.76 -3.12 -6.25
N LEU A 326 9.65 -4.20 -7.03
CA LEU A 326 9.00 -5.45 -6.58
C LEU A 326 9.86 -6.31 -5.63
N LYS A 327 11.20 -6.27 -5.72
CA LYS A 327 12.09 -7.05 -4.84
C LYS A 327 12.54 -6.28 -3.57
N LYS A 328 12.58 -4.95 -3.58
CA LYS A 328 13.06 -4.08 -2.47
C LYS A 328 11.97 -3.20 -1.86
N LEU A 329 11.27 -2.38 -2.66
CA LEU A 329 10.33 -1.39 -2.12
C LEU A 329 9.01 -2.01 -1.65
N LEU A 330 8.43 -2.94 -2.41
CA LEU A 330 7.19 -3.64 -2.05
C LEU A 330 7.28 -4.33 -0.67
N PRO A 331 8.29 -5.19 -0.36
CA PRO A 331 8.39 -5.81 0.97
C PRO A 331 8.71 -4.82 2.09
N LEU A 332 9.47 -3.74 1.82
CA LEU A 332 9.68 -2.66 2.79
C LEU A 332 8.37 -1.92 3.10
N LEU A 333 7.55 -1.65 2.09
CA LEU A 333 6.26 -0.97 2.22
C LEU A 333 5.22 -1.83 2.95
N ALA A 334 5.18 -3.12 2.62
CA ALA A 334 4.37 -4.12 3.32
C ALA A 334 4.72 -4.19 4.81
N SER A 335 6.01 -4.36 5.13
CA SER A 335 6.52 -4.33 6.51
C SER A 335 6.19 -3.03 7.23
N ALA A 336 6.41 -1.88 6.57
CA ALA A 336 6.13 -0.57 7.16
C ALA A 336 4.65 -0.35 7.51
N LEU A 337 3.74 -0.92 6.70
CA LEU A 337 2.30 -0.98 6.96
C LEU A 337 1.95 -1.94 8.10
N GLU A 338 2.45 -3.19 8.08
CA GLU A 338 2.16 -4.19 9.13
C GLU A 338 2.60 -3.75 10.53
N PHE A 339 3.72 -3.03 10.64
CA PHE A 339 4.22 -2.50 11.91
C PHE A 339 3.73 -1.07 12.22
N GLY A 340 2.73 -0.56 11.50
CA GLY A 340 2.08 0.74 11.81
C GLY A 340 2.99 1.96 11.68
N SER A 341 4.09 1.85 10.92
CA SER A 341 5.06 2.94 10.74
C SER A 341 4.77 3.83 9.51
N ALA A 342 3.98 3.30 8.57
CA ALA A 342 3.47 3.99 7.39
C ALA A 342 2.03 4.51 7.60
N ALA A 343 1.69 5.64 6.96
CA ALA A 343 0.35 6.23 7.01
C ALA A 343 -0.58 5.60 5.96
N ALA A 344 -1.91 5.70 6.13
CA ALA A 344 -2.92 5.09 5.25
C ALA A 344 -2.70 5.26 3.72
N PRO A 345 -2.20 6.40 3.17
CA PRO A 345 -1.89 6.52 1.74
C PRO A 345 -0.84 5.51 1.21
N ALA A 346 -0.07 4.89 2.09
CA ALA A 346 0.87 3.82 1.73
C ALA A 346 0.17 2.58 1.16
N LEU A 347 -1.10 2.33 1.51
CA LEU A 347 -1.89 1.25 0.92
C LEU A 347 -2.09 1.44 -0.59
N THR A 348 -2.39 2.66 -1.03
CA THR A 348 -2.52 2.98 -2.47
C THR A 348 -1.21 2.70 -3.21
N ALA A 349 -0.06 2.96 -2.58
CA ALA A 349 1.25 2.61 -3.15
C ALA A 349 1.51 1.09 -3.15
N LEU A 350 1.08 0.37 -2.09
CA LEU A 350 1.18 -1.09 -2.00
C LEU A 350 0.36 -1.77 -3.10
N LEU A 351 -0.90 -1.35 -3.29
CA LEU A 351 -1.79 -1.87 -4.32
C LEU A 351 -1.28 -1.54 -5.73
N LYS A 352 -0.80 -0.31 -5.95
CA LYS A 352 -0.18 0.10 -7.22
C LYS A 352 1.01 -0.80 -7.59
N MET A 353 1.92 -1.07 -6.65
CA MET A 353 3.02 -2.02 -6.86
C MET A 353 2.52 -3.46 -6.99
N GLY A 354 1.47 -3.84 -6.27
CA GLY A 354 0.84 -5.15 -6.33
C GLY A 354 0.23 -5.48 -7.70
N SER A 355 -0.37 -4.49 -8.37
CA SER A 355 -0.94 -4.61 -9.74
C SER A 355 0.07 -5.02 -10.82
N TRP A 356 1.36 -5.10 -10.48
CA TRP A 356 2.45 -5.48 -11.37
C TRP A 356 2.89 -6.94 -11.22
N LEU A 357 2.30 -7.67 -10.28
CA LEU A 357 2.57 -9.07 -9.99
C LEU A 357 1.63 -10.00 -10.77
N SER A 358 1.93 -11.32 -10.78
CA SER A 358 0.91 -12.32 -11.11
C SER A 358 -0.12 -12.43 -9.97
N ALA A 359 -1.29 -13.03 -10.23
CA ALA A 359 -2.30 -13.26 -9.18
C ALA A 359 -1.77 -14.15 -8.03
N GLU A 360 -0.91 -15.13 -8.35
CA GLU A 360 -0.20 -15.96 -7.37
C GLU A 360 0.79 -15.13 -6.54
N GLU A 361 1.65 -14.34 -7.19
CA GLU A 361 2.60 -13.47 -6.49
C GLU A 361 1.91 -12.41 -5.64
N PHE A 362 0.80 -11.83 -6.10
CA PHE A 362 -0.02 -10.90 -5.32
C PHE A 362 -0.61 -11.57 -4.07
N SER A 363 -1.11 -12.80 -4.23
CA SER A 363 -1.64 -13.61 -3.12
C SER A 363 -0.57 -13.97 -2.10
N LEU A 364 0.67 -14.18 -2.52
CA LEU A 364 1.80 -14.49 -1.63
C LEU A 364 2.46 -13.25 -1.00
N LYS A 365 2.49 -12.11 -1.70
CA LYS A 365 3.31 -10.93 -1.32
C LYS A 365 2.51 -9.72 -0.83
N VAL A 366 1.21 -9.66 -1.09
CA VAL A 366 0.38 -8.46 -0.84
C VAL A 366 -0.85 -8.78 0.03
N LEU A 367 -1.61 -9.84 -0.29
CA LEU A 367 -2.79 -10.22 0.49
C LEU A 367 -2.51 -10.44 1.99
N PRO A 368 -1.41 -11.07 2.45
CA PRO A 368 -1.18 -11.28 3.88
C PRO A 368 -1.07 -9.98 4.68
N THR A 369 -0.55 -8.91 4.06
CA THR A 369 -0.50 -7.57 4.65
C THR A 369 -1.89 -6.93 4.66
N ILE A 370 -2.65 -7.03 3.57
CA ILE A 370 -4.02 -6.49 3.49
C ILE A 370 -4.93 -7.11 4.56
N VAL A 371 -4.88 -8.44 4.74
CA VAL A 371 -5.69 -9.15 5.75
C VAL A 371 -5.33 -8.68 7.17
N LYS A 372 -4.04 -8.52 7.49
CA LYS A 372 -3.60 -7.95 8.78
C LYS A 372 -4.06 -6.50 8.99
N LEU A 373 -4.08 -5.69 7.93
CA LEU A 373 -4.49 -4.28 8.02
C LEU A 373 -5.97 -4.09 8.38
N PHE A 374 -6.85 -5.07 8.11
CA PHE A 374 -8.24 -5.02 8.60
C PHE A 374 -8.32 -5.05 10.13
N ALA A 375 -7.39 -5.73 10.80
CA ALA A 375 -7.26 -5.72 12.26
C ALA A 375 -6.68 -4.40 12.83
N SER A 376 -6.43 -3.40 11.98
CA SER A 376 -6.00 -2.07 12.43
C SER A 376 -7.14 -1.29 13.10
N ASN A 377 -6.81 -0.66 14.23
CA ASN A 377 -7.67 0.31 14.89
C ASN A 377 -7.65 1.69 14.21
N ASP A 378 -6.76 1.93 13.23
CA ASP A 378 -6.73 3.18 12.48
C ASP A 378 -7.90 3.27 11.49
N ARG A 379 -8.82 4.20 11.76
CA ARG A 379 -9.97 4.53 10.92
C ARG A 379 -9.57 5.03 9.53
N ALA A 380 -8.42 5.68 9.36
CA ALA A 380 -7.91 6.07 8.04
C ALA A 380 -7.44 4.86 7.22
N VAL A 381 -6.81 3.86 7.85
CA VAL A 381 -6.47 2.58 7.22
C VAL A 381 -7.75 1.82 6.83
N ARG A 382 -8.76 1.77 7.72
CA ARG A 382 -10.05 1.13 7.40
C ARG A 382 -10.77 1.79 6.23
N VAL A 383 -10.79 3.12 6.18
CA VAL A 383 -11.28 3.88 5.01
C VAL A 383 -10.49 3.49 3.75
N ALA A 384 -9.16 3.52 3.78
CA ALA A 384 -8.34 3.20 2.60
C ALA A 384 -8.53 1.76 2.10
N LEU A 385 -8.69 0.77 3.01
CA LEU A 385 -8.99 -0.62 2.65
C LEU A 385 -10.33 -0.75 1.92
N LEU A 386 -11.38 -0.11 2.45
CA LEU A 386 -12.73 -0.21 1.90
C LEU A 386 -12.91 0.64 0.62
N GLN A 387 -12.11 1.71 0.45
CA GLN A 387 -12.05 2.51 -0.79
C GLN A 387 -11.42 1.77 -1.97
N HIS A 388 -10.53 0.80 -1.72
CA HIS A 388 -9.84 0.02 -2.76
C HIS A 388 -10.23 -1.47 -2.75
N ILE A 389 -11.41 -1.79 -2.19
CA ILE A 389 -11.89 -3.17 -2.04
C ILE A 389 -12.09 -3.90 -3.39
N ASP A 390 -12.31 -3.13 -4.46
CA ASP A 390 -12.36 -3.57 -5.85
C ASP A 390 -11.04 -4.21 -6.32
N GLN A 391 -9.90 -3.65 -5.91
CA GLN A 391 -8.56 -4.05 -6.37
C GLN A 391 -8.04 -5.35 -5.76
N PHE A 392 -8.63 -5.83 -4.66
CA PHE A 392 -8.15 -7.02 -3.95
C PHE A 392 -9.24 -7.93 -3.37
N GLY A 393 -10.47 -7.44 -3.20
CA GLY A 393 -11.56 -8.20 -2.57
C GLY A 393 -11.93 -9.47 -3.33
N GLU A 394 -11.73 -9.48 -4.65
CA GLU A 394 -11.91 -10.71 -5.43
C GLU A 394 -10.85 -11.78 -5.17
N SER A 395 -9.62 -11.39 -4.82
CA SER A 395 -8.53 -12.32 -4.49
C SER A 395 -8.62 -12.90 -3.07
N LEU A 396 -9.51 -12.38 -2.22
CA LEU A 396 -9.78 -12.97 -0.90
C LEU A 396 -10.62 -14.25 -1.03
N SER A 397 -10.19 -15.32 -0.36
CA SER A 397 -10.95 -16.58 -0.26
C SER A 397 -12.11 -16.43 0.73
N ALA A 398 -13.18 -17.22 0.54
CA ALA A 398 -14.37 -17.17 1.40
C ALA A 398 -14.04 -17.36 2.89
N GLN A 399 -13.14 -18.31 3.21
CA GLN A 399 -12.69 -18.53 4.59
C GLN A 399 -12.00 -17.30 5.18
N VAL A 400 -11.10 -16.64 4.44
CA VAL A 400 -10.41 -15.43 4.90
C VAL A 400 -11.39 -14.26 5.03
N VAL A 401 -12.38 -14.15 4.14
CA VAL A 401 -13.42 -13.13 4.25
C VAL A 401 -14.24 -13.32 5.52
N ASP A 402 -14.75 -14.52 5.80
CA ASP A 402 -15.65 -14.78 6.93
C ASP A 402 -14.91 -14.78 8.28
N GLU A 403 -13.76 -15.47 8.38
CA GLU A 403 -13.04 -15.64 9.65
C GLU A 403 -12.20 -14.43 10.06
N GLN A 404 -11.60 -13.70 9.10
CA GLN A 404 -10.53 -12.72 9.40
C GLN A 404 -10.86 -11.29 8.96
N VAL A 405 -11.57 -11.09 7.85
CA VAL A 405 -11.87 -9.74 7.34
C VAL A 405 -13.20 -9.22 7.87
N TYR A 406 -14.28 -10.01 7.75
CA TYR A 406 -15.64 -9.59 8.10
C TYR A 406 -15.81 -9.13 9.56
N PRO A 407 -15.23 -9.77 10.60
CA PRO A 407 -15.38 -9.31 11.98
C PRO A 407 -14.89 -7.87 12.19
N HIS A 408 -13.88 -7.45 11.42
CA HIS A 408 -13.35 -6.09 11.45
C HIS A 408 -14.19 -5.13 10.58
N VAL A 409 -14.61 -5.57 9.38
CA VAL A 409 -15.50 -4.81 8.48
C VAL A 409 -16.83 -4.49 9.18
N ALA A 410 -17.42 -5.44 9.92
CA ALA A 410 -18.69 -5.29 10.60
C ALA A 410 -18.72 -4.13 11.62
N THR A 411 -17.57 -3.76 12.20
CA THR A 411 -17.46 -2.58 13.07
C THR A 411 -17.79 -1.27 12.34
N GLY A 412 -17.54 -1.21 11.03
CA GLY A 412 -17.77 -0.03 10.19
C GLY A 412 -19.25 0.31 10.02
N PHE A 413 -20.17 -0.65 10.16
CA PHE A 413 -21.62 -0.39 10.12
C PHE A 413 -22.13 0.44 11.31
N ALA A 414 -21.37 0.51 12.41
CA ALA A 414 -21.73 1.26 13.61
C ALA A 414 -20.82 2.49 13.84
N ASP A 415 -20.00 2.87 12.86
CA ASP A 415 -19.07 4.00 12.98
C ASP A 415 -19.77 5.37 12.93
N THR A 416 -19.20 6.36 13.61
CA THR A 416 -19.77 7.71 13.69
C THR A 416 -19.72 8.50 12.37
N SER A 417 -18.85 8.15 11.42
CA SER A 417 -18.88 8.73 10.07
C SER A 417 -19.95 8.03 9.23
N ALA A 418 -20.97 8.79 8.79
CA ALA A 418 -21.87 8.36 7.72
C ALA A 418 -21.09 7.86 6.49
N PHE A 419 -20.04 8.58 6.08
CA PHE A 419 -19.13 8.16 5.01
C PHE A 419 -18.50 6.76 5.22
N LEU A 420 -18.12 6.40 6.44
CA LEU A 420 -17.55 5.07 6.71
C LEU A 420 -18.64 4.00 6.80
N ARG A 421 -19.82 4.30 7.34
CA ARG A 421 -20.98 3.39 7.28
C ARG A 421 -21.39 3.10 5.83
N GLU A 422 -21.50 4.12 5.00
CA GLU A 422 -21.81 4.01 3.57
C GLU A 422 -20.73 3.24 2.79
N LEU A 423 -19.45 3.52 3.05
CA LEU A 423 -18.34 2.83 2.40
C LEU A 423 -18.29 1.35 2.80
N THR A 424 -18.44 1.03 4.10
CA THR A 424 -18.56 -0.35 4.61
C THR A 424 -19.71 -1.09 3.93
N LEU A 425 -20.87 -0.43 3.82
CA LEU A 425 -22.05 -0.95 3.16
C LEU A 425 -21.82 -1.25 1.67
N LYS A 426 -21.17 -0.33 0.93
CA LYS A 426 -20.81 -0.52 -0.48
C LYS A 426 -19.84 -1.69 -0.68
N SER A 427 -18.84 -1.84 0.20
CA SER A 427 -17.89 -2.97 0.15
C SER A 427 -18.53 -4.35 0.29
N MET A 428 -19.74 -4.45 0.87
CA MET A 428 -20.43 -5.73 1.02
C MET A 428 -20.90 -6.35 -0.29
N LEU A 429 -20.95 -5.61 -1.41
CA LEU A 429 -21.28 -6.22 -2.71
C LEU A 429 -20.25 -7.29 -3.14
N ILE A 430 -18.97 -7.09 -2.80
CA ILE A 430 -17.87 -8.03 -3.09
C ILE A 430 -17.69 -9.04 -1.94
N LEU A 431 -17.95 -8.63 -0.70
CA LEU A 431 -17.70 -9.47 0.48
C LEU A 431 -18.87 -10.39 0.86
N ALA A 432 -20.13 -9.99 0.69
CA ALA A 432 -21.28 -10.79 1.09
C ALA A 432 -21.41 -12.15 0.34
N PRO A 433 -21.10 -12.28 -0.96
CA PRO A 433 -21.08 -13.56 -1.66
C PRO A 433 -20.09 -14.59 -1.07
N LYS A 434 -19.17 -14.13 -0.22
CA LYS A 434 -18.06 -14.90 0.36
C LYS A 434 -18.26 -15.24 1.84
N LEU A 435 -19.42 -14.91 2.43
CA LEU A 435 -19.77 -15.21 3.82
C LEU A 435 -20.59 -16.50 3.94
N SER A 436 -20.45 -17.21 5.07
CA SER A 436 -21.32 -18.32 5.42
C SER A 436 -22.75 -17.85 5.77
N GLN A 437 -23.72 -18.77 5.68
CA GLN A 437 -25.11 -18.52 6.07
C GLN A 437 -25.26 -18.05 7.54
N ARG A 438 -24.36 -18.52 8.42
CA ARG A 438 -24.30 -18.11 9.83
C ARG A 438 -23.99 -16.62 9.94
N THR A 439 -22.99 -16.14 9.21
CA THR A 439 -22.56 -14.74 9.25
C THR A 439 -23.51 -13.82 8.49
N LEU A 440 -24.05 -14.27 7.35
CA LEU A 440 -25.09 -13.55 6.61
C LEU A 440 -26.34 -13.32 7.47
N SER A 441 -26.97 -14.40 7.95
CA SER A 441 -28.24 -14.30 8.68
C SER A 441 -28.04 -13.80 10.11
N GLY A 442 -27.07 -14.37 10.83
CA GLY A 442 -26.86 -14.12 12.26
C GLY A 442 -26.17 -12.79 12.59
N SER A 443 -25.48 -12.17 11.63
CA SER A 443 -24.76 -10.89 11.83
C SER A 443 -25.13 -9.83 10.79
N LEU A 444 -24.87 -10.06 9.50
CA LEU A 444 -24.99 -9.01 8.47
C LEU A 444 -26.41 -8.43 8.41
N LEU A 445 -27.44 -9.27 8.36
CA LEU A 445 -28.83 -8.79 8.33
C LEU A 445 -29.21 -7.95 9.56
N LYS A 446 -28.60 -8.18 10.73
CA LYS A 446 -28.86 -7.41 11.96
C LYS A 446 -28.22 -6.02 11.90
N TYR A 447 -27.09 -5.86 11.20
CA TYR A 447 -26.55 -4.54 10.85
C TYR A 447 -27.35 -3.85 9.76
N LEU A 448 -27.72 -4.55 8.67
CA LEU A 448 -28.52 -3.96 7.59
C LEU A 448 -29.91 -3.53 8.07
N SER A 449 -30.54 -4.28 8.98
CA SER A 449 -31.82 -3.86 9.59
C SER A 449 -31.72 -2.55 10.39
N LYS A 450 -30.53 -2.19 10.90
CA LYS A 450 -30.29 -0.89 11.57
C LYS A 450 -29.97 0.20 10.55
N LEU A 451 -29.13 -0.08 9.56
CA LEU A 451 -28.78 0.88 8.50
C LEU A 451 -29.96 1.23 7.58
N GLN A 452 -30.99 0.38 7.51
CA GLN A 452 -32.23 0.71 6.79
C GLN A 452 -33.09 1.79 7.49
N VAL A 453 -32.74 2.17 8.72
CA VAL A 453 -33.32 3.30 9.45
C VAL A 453 -32.25 4.31 9.91
N ASP A 454 -31.09 4.34 9.24
CA ASP A 454 -30.02 5.31 9.46
C ASP A 454 -30.52 6.76 9.27
N GLU A 455 -29.94 7.70 10.01
CA GLU A 455 -30.24 9.14 9.87
C GLU A 455 -30.02 9.63 8.44
N GLU A 456 -28.97 9.15 7.78
CA GLU A 456 -28.55 9.56 6.43
C GLU A 456 -29.38 8.85 5.33
N PRO A 457 -30.20 9.57 4.53
CA PRO A 457 -31.06 8.95 3.53
C PRO A 457 -30.32 8.17 2.44
N ALA A 458 -29.08 8.56 2.11
CA ALA A 458 -28.23 7.80 1.19
C ALA A 458 -27.92 6.39 1.72
N ILE A 459 -27.69 6.24 3.03
CA ILE A 459 -27.40 4.95 3.66
C ILE A 459 -28.64 4.05 3.66
N ARG A 460 -29.82 4.58 3.98
CA ARG A 460 -31.09 3.80 3.91
C ARG A 460 -31.39 3.31 2.49
N THR A 461 -31.14 4.17 1.50
CA THR A 461 -31.27 3.84 0.07
C THR A 461 -30.31 2.72 -0.33
N ASN A 462 -29.01 2.90 -0.08
CA ASN A 462 -27.96 1.92 -0.42
C ASN A 462 -28.16 0.58 0.34
N THR A 463 -28.71 0.61 1.55
CA THR A 463 -29.00 -0.60 2.33
C THR A 463 -30.12 -1.43 1.71
N THR A 464 -31.15 -0.74 1.22
CA THR A 464 -32.26 -1.38 0.49
C THR A 464 -31.77 -2.01 -0.83
N ILE A 465 -30.86 -1.33 -1.56
CA ILE A 465 -30.22 -1.86 -2.77
C ILE A 465 -29.38 -3.11 -2.43
N LEU A 466 -28.53 -3.05 -1.39
CA LEU A 466 -27.71 -4.17 -0.97
C LEU A 466 -28.56 -5.40 -0.58
N LEU A 467 -29.65 -5.21 0.17
CA LEU A 467 -30.57 -6.28 0.55
C LEU A 467 -31.20 -6.98 -0.66
N GLY A 468 -31.49 -6.24 -1.74
CA GLY A 468 -31.91 -6.82 -3.02
C GLY A 468 -30.78 -7.61 -3.70
N ASN A 469 -29.58 -7.04 -3.78
CA ASN A 469 -28.43 -7.66 -4.45
C ASN A 469 -27.92 -8.94 -3.74
N ILE A 470 -28.01 -9.02 -2.42
CA ILE A 470 -27.59 -10.23 -1.67
C ILE A 470 -28.70 -11.29 -1.53
N ALA A 471 -29.91 -11.04 -2.03
CA ALA A 471 -31.08 -11.88 -1.81
C ALA A 471 -30.87 -13.35 -2.24
N SER A 472 -30.15 -13.58 -3.34
CA SER A 472 -29.80 -14.91 -3.85
C SER A 472 -28.97 -15.74 -2.85
N TYR A 473 -28.11 -15.08 -2.06
CA TYR A 473 -27.26 -15.73 -1.05
C TYR A 473 -27.99 -15.97 0.28
N LEU A 474 -29.24 -15.54 0.46
CA LEU A 474 -30.02 -15.82 1.67
C LEU A 474 -30.80 -17.13 1.54
N ASN A 475 -30.85 -17.93 2.61
CA ASN A 475 -31.75 -19.08 2.74
C ASN A 475 -33.23 -18.68 2.54
N GLU A 476 -34.06 -19.58 1.98
CA GLU A 476 -35.44 -19.24 1.55
C GLU A 476 -36.34 -18.68 2.68
N GLY A 477 -36.41 -19.36 3.83
CA GLY A 477 -37.22 -18.91 4.96
C GLY A 477 -36.78 -17.56 5.52
N THR A 478 -35.46 -17.31 5.55
CA THR A 478 -34.89 -15.98 5.84
C THR A 478 -35.38 -14.99 4.79
N ARG A 479 -35.20 -15.28 3.50
CA ARG A 479 -35.49 -14.41 2.36
C ARG A 479 -36.92 -13.87 2.36
N LYS A 480 -37.93 -14.73 2.57
CA LYS A 480 -39.36 -14.35 2.63
C LYS A 480 -39.67 -13.43 3.81
N ARG A 481 -39.27 -13.82 5.03
CA ARG A 481 -39.49 -13.03 6.26
C ARG A 481 -38.79 -11.67 6.22
N VAL A 482 -37.52 -11.66 5.83
CA VAL A 482 -36.60 -10.52 5.87
C VAL A 482 -36.91 -9.51 4.78
N LEU A 483 -36.92 -9.93 3.50
CA LEU A 483 -36.93 -8.98 2.39
C LEU A 483 -38.29 -8.29 2.21
N ILE A 484 -39.40 -9.02 2.37
CA ILE A 484 -40.72 -8.39 2.24
C ILE A 484 -40.91 -7.33 3.33
N ASN A 485 -40.55 -7.61 4.59
CA ASN A 485 -40.65 -6.62 5.66
C ASN A 485 -39.69 -5.43 5.43
N ALA A 486 -38.44 -5.70 5.05
CA ALA A 486 -37.46 -4.66 4.74
C ALA A 486 -37.94 -3.72 3.61
N PHE A 487 -38.56 -4.26 2.56
CA PHE A 487 -39.02 -3.45 1.45
C PHE A 487 -40.38 -2.80 1.73
N THR A 488 -41.44 -3.55 2.08
CA THR A 488 -42.82 -3.02 2.15
C THR A 488 -43.12 -2.21 3.41
N VAL A 489 -42.48 -2.53 4.55
CA VAL A 489 -42.73 -1.84 5.83
C VAL A 489 -41.78 -0.65 6.01
N ARG A 490 -40.52 -0.77 5.57
CA ARG A 490 -39.52 0.30 5.70
C ARG A 490 -39.31 1.06 4.39
N ALA A 491 -38.66 0.45 3.38
CA ALA A 491 -38.21 1.19 2.20
C ALA A 491 -39.34 1.90 1.43
N LEU A 492 -40.46 1.23 1.16
CA LEU A 492 -41.63 1.81 0.48
C LEU A 492 -42.29 2.97 1.25
N ARG A 493 -41.96 3.14 2.53
CA ARG A 493 -42.53 4.17 3.43
C ARG A 493 -41.50 5.23 3.86
N ASP A 494 -40.30 5.20 3.29
CA ASP A 494 -39.23 6.16 3.59
C ASP A 494 -39.64 7.58 3.17
N THR A 495 -39.25 8.58 3.97
CA THR A 495 -39.47 10.00 3.64
C THR A 495 -38.72 10.41 2.37
N PHE A 496 -37.65 9.72 2.02
CA PHE A 496 -36.78 10.01 0.88
C PHE A 496 -37.17 9.24 -0.39
N SER A 497 -37.48 9.95 -1.48
CA SER A 497 -37.99 9.33 -2.71
C SER A 497 -37.07 8.26 -3.33
N PRO A 498 -35.74 8.45 -3.42
CA PRO A 498 -34.83 7.40 -3.90
C PRO A 498 -34.87 6.11 -3.06
N ALA A 499 -35.12 6.18 -1.75
CA ALA A 499 -35.26 5.00 -0.90
C ALA A 499 -36.57 4.24 -1.21
N ARG A 500 -37.69 4.95 -1.43
CA ARG A 500 -38.95 4.36 -1.91
C ARG A 500 -38.78 3.72 -3.28
N GLY A 501 -38.16 4.44 -4.22
CA GLY A 501 -37.84 3.94 -5.57
C GLY A 501 -36.94 2.70 -5.54
N ALA A 502 -35.92 2.67 -4.68
CA ALA A 502 -35.07 1.50 -4.45
C ALA A 502 -35.86 0.33 -3.86
N GLY A 503 -36.78 0.56 -2.93
CA GLY A 503 -37.67 -0.47 -2.39
C GLY A 503 -38.57 -1.12 -3.45
N VAL A 504 -39.12 -0.31 -4.37
CA VAL A 504 -39.92 -0.82 -5.51
C VAL A 504 -39.05 -1.67 -6.44
N MET A 505 -37.86 -1.17 -6.84
CA MET A 505 -36.96 -1.91 -7.72
C MET A 505 -36.42 -3.20 -7.08
N ALA A 506 -36.14 -3.17 -5.77
CA ALA A 506 -35.68 -4.35 -5.03
C ALA A 506 -36.76 -5.44 -5.01
N LEU A 507 -38.03 -5.09 -4.78
CA LEU A 507 -39.15 -6.04 -4.89
C LEU A 507 -39.25 -6.64 -6.30
N CYS A 508 -39.14 -5.83 -7.36
CA CYS A 508 -39.14 -6.34 -8.74
C CYS A 508 -37.96 -7.27 -9.05
N ALA A 509 -36.76 -6.96 -8.57
CA ALA A 509 -35.57 -7.79 -8.76
C ALA A 509 -35.61 -9.10 -7.96
N THR A 510 -36.42 -9.16 -6.90
CA THR A 510 -36.57 -10.32 -6.01
C THR A 510 -37.89 -11.07 -6.22
N SER A 511 -38.67 -10.72 -7.26
CA SER A 511 -40.04 -11.24 -7.47
C SER A 511 -40.13 -12.75 -7.69
N SER A 512 -39.02 -13.42 -8.04
CA SER A 512 -38.91 -14.88 -8.17
C SER A 512 -38.87 -15.63 -6.84
N TYR A 513 -38.84 -14.92 -5.71
CA TYR A 513 -38.68 -15.51 -4.37
C TYR A 513 -39.93 -15.44 -3.49
N TYR A 514 -41.01 -14.85 -4.00
CA TYR A 514 -42.25 -14.60 -3.27
C TYR A 514 -43.36 -15.50 -3.78
N ASP A 515 -44.16 -16.05 -2.87
CA ASP A 515 -45.32 -16.85 -3.27
C ASP A 515 -46.53 -15.97 -3.66
N MET A 516 -47.56 -16.61 -4.20
CA MET A 516 -48.74 -15.92 -4.72
C MET A 516 -49.54 -15.20 -3.62
N THR A 517 -49.55 -15.75 -2.40
CA THR A 517 -50.22 -15.15 -1.25
C THR A 517 -49.44 -13.94 -0.76
N GLU A 518 -48.11 -14.01 -0.69
CA GLU A 518 -47.23 -12.88 -0.38
C GLU A 518 -47.37 -11.74 -1.41
N ILE A 519 -47.39 -12.08 -2.70
CA ILE A 519 -47.58 -11.10 -3.78
C ILE A 519 -48.93 -10.39 -3.64
N ALA A 520 -50.03 -11.14 -3.50
CA ALA A 520 -51.38 -10.58 -3.45
C ALA A 520 -51.69 -9.81 -2.15
N THR A 521 -51.21 -10.27 -1.00
CA THR A 521 -51.61 -9.72 0.32
C THR A 521 -50.62 -8.70 0.91
N ARG A 522 -49.32 -8.81 0.60
CA ARG A 522 -48.27 -7.98 1.22
C ARG A 522 -47.58 -7.05 0.22
N ILE A 523 -47.29 -7.53 -0.99
CA ILE A 523 -46.50 -6.76 -1.96
C ILE A 523 -47.38 -5.82 -2.77
N LEU A 524 -48.35 -6.33 -3.54
CA LEU A 524 -49.19 -5.51 -4.42
C LEU A 524 -49.88 -4.35 -3.67
N PRO A 525 -50.47 -4.56 -2.47
CA PRO A 525 -51.15 -3.49 -1.73
C PRO A 525 -50.22 -2.36 -1.25
N ASN A 526 -48.94 -2.64 -0.98
CA ASN A 526 -47.97 -1.60 -0.59
C ASN A 526 -47.30 -0.93 -1.81
N ILE A 527 -47.24 -1.58 -2.98
CA ILE A 527 -46.75 -0.94 -4.21
C ILE A 527 -47.84 -0.07 -4.85
N VAL A 528 -49.10 -0.53 -4.89
CA VAL A 528 -50.18 0.16 -5.64
C VAL A 528 -50.47 1.57 -5.12
N VAL A 529 -50.26 1.84 -3.82
CA VAL A 529 -50.39 3.20 -3.26
C VAL A 529 -49.31 4.18 -3.75
N LEU A 530 -48.17 3.68 -4.26
CA LEU A 530 -47.08 4.51 -4.78
C LEU A 530 -47.27 4.93 -6.24
N ILE A 531 -48.30 4.46 -6.94
CA ILE A 531 -48.63 4.98 -8.29
C ILE A 531 -49.09 6.45 -8.25
N ILE A 532 -49.43 6.96 -7.07
CA ILE A 532 -49.77 8.35 -6.76
C ILE A 532 -48.75 9.03 -5.82
N ASP A 533 -47.56 8.46 -5.66
CA ASP A 533 -46.45 9.07 -4.90
C ASP A 533 -46.19 10.52 -5.37
N PRO A 534 -45.80 11.48 -4.50
CA PRO A 534 -45.45 12.83 -4.94
C PRO A 534 -44.33 12.88 -5.99
N ASP A 535 -43.40 11.92 -5.98
CA ASP A 535 -42.26 11.86 -6.87
C ASP A 535 -42.57 11.14 -8.20
N SER A 536 -42.25 11.77 -9.33
CA SER A 536 -42.52 11.22 -10.66
C SER A 536 -41.74 9.96 -10.99
N ASP A 537 -40.52 9.80 -10.45
CA ASP A 537 -39.71 8.60 -10.68
C ASP A 537 -40.24 7.42 -9.88
N VAL A 538 -40.63 7.66 -8.61
CA VAL A 538 -41.28 6.64 -7.77
C VAL A 538 -42.59 6.18 -8.39
N ARG A 539 -43.45 7.09 -8.89
CA ARG A 539 -44.67 6.72 -9.64
C ARG A 539 -44.35 5.85 -10.85
N SER A 540 -43.36 6.23 -11.66
CA SER A 540 -42.96 5.48 -12.86
C SER A 540 -42.53 4.04 -12.52
N LYS A 541 -41.67 3.89 -11.51
CA LYS A 541 -41.24 2.59 -10.99
C LYS A 541 -42.41 1.78 -10.41
N ALA A 542 -43.31 2.41 -9.65
CA ALA A 542 -44.48 1.76 -9.06
C ALA A 542 -45.46 1.22 -10.13
N PHE A 543 -45.73 1.98 -11.20
CA PHE A 543 -46.57 1.51 -12.31
C PHE A 543 -45.96 0.28 -13.02
N GLN A 544 -44.64 0.28 -13.26
CA GLN A 544 -43.94 -0.86 -13.85
C GLN A 544 -44.01 -2.10 -12.93
N ALA A 545 -43.82 -1.90 -11.63
CA ALA A 545 -43.90 -2.96 -10.62
C ALA A 545 -45.30 -3.57 -10.49
N VAL A 546 -46.35 -2.74 -10.44
CA VAL A 546 -47.75 -3.21 -10.43
C VAL A 546 -48.04 -4.06 -11.68
N TYR A 547 -47.57 -3.63 -12.87
CA TYR A 547 -47.72 -4.41 -14.09
C TYR A 547 -46.97 -5.76 -14.00
N GLN A 548 -45.70 -5.76 -13.57
CA GLN A 548 -44.90 -6.99 -13.41
C GLN A 548 -45.57 -8.00 -12.47
N PHE A 549 -45.98 -7.58 -11.27
CA PHE A 549 -46.60 -8.48 -10.31
C PHE A 549 -48.00 -8.94 -10.74
N LEU A 550 -48.81 -8.10 -11.39
CA LEU A 550 -50.09 -8.54 -11.97
C LEU A 550 -49.91 -9.57 -13.10
N GLN A 551 -48.84 -9.47 -13.91
CA GLN A 551 -48.53 -10.51 -14.90
C GLN A 551 -48.10 -11.83 -14.23
N ILE A 552 -47.35 -11.78 -13.12
CA ILE A 552 -46.99 -12.98 -12.35
C ILE A 552 -48.26 -13.65 -11.78
N VAL A 553 -49.19 -12.87 -11.19
CA VAL A 553 -50.49 -13.37 -10.70
C VAL A 553 -51.31 -14.00 -11.82
N LYS A 554 -51.39 -13.33 -12.98
CA LYS A 554 -52.12 -13.83 -14.15
C LYS A 554 -51.55 -15.15 -14.67
N GLN A 555 -50.24 -15.24 -14.85
CA GLN A 555 -49.55 -16.46 -15.31
C GLN A 555 -49.68 -17.63 -14.34
N TYR A 556 -49.80 -17.38 -13.03
CA TYR A 556 -50.05 -18.41 -12.04
C TYR A 556 -51.46 -19.00 -12.20
N ASN A 557 -52.49 -18.15 -12.29
CA ASN A 557 -53.88 -18.59 -12.50
C ASN A 557 -54.05 -19.32 -13.85
N GLU A 558 -53.36 -18.85 -14.90
CA GLU A 558 -53.37 -19.50 -16.22
C GLU A 558 -52.71 -20.90 -16.21
N LYS A 559 -51.79 -21.17 -15.28
CA LYS A 559 -51.19 -22.49 -15.08
C LYS A 559 -52.03 -23.41 -14.20
N GLY A 560 -52.55 -22.91 -13.08
CA GLY A 560 -53.42 -23.70 -12.19
C GLY A 560 -54.64 -24.28 -12.93
N ASN A 561 -55.30 -23.46 -13.74
CA ASN A 561 -56.43 -23.89 -14.58
C ASN A 561 -56.05 -24.98 -15.62
N ALA A 562 -54.77 -25.10 -16.01
CA ALA A 562 -54.31 -26.14 -16.93
C ALA A 562 -54.02 -27.47 -16.22
N GLU A 563 -53.45 -27.42 -15.01
CA GLU A 563 -53.17 -28.61 -14.20
C GLU A 563 -54.47 -29.27 -13.68
N ASP A 564 -55.44 -28.47 -13.21
CA ASP A 564 -56.79 -28.96 -12.83
C ASP A 564 -57.58 -29.62 -13.99
N THR A 565 -57.17 -29.37 -15.24
CA THR A 565 -57.77 -30.00 -16.44
C THR A 565 -57.10 -31.34 -16.82
N SER A 566 -56.04 -31.77 -16.13
CA SER A 566 -55.19 -32.90 -16.56
C SER A 566 -54.80 -33.91 -15.47
N GLY A 567 -55.79 -34.37 -14.70
CA GLY A 567 -55.61 -35.37 -13.63
C GLY A 567 -55.24 -36.81 -14.08
N ALA A 568 -54.02 -37.04 -14.57
CA ALA A 568 -53.28 -38.32 -14.49
C ALA A 568 -51.83 -38.21 -15.04
N GLY A 569 -50.79 -38.40 -14.21
CA GLY A 569 -49.42 -38.61 -14.72
C GLY A 569 -48.26 -38.13 -13.84
N SER A 570 -47.84 -38.95 -12.88
CA SER A 570 -46.52 -38.85 -12.21
C SER A 570 -45.52 -39.74 -12.98
N LEU A 571 -44.22 -39.44 -13.15
CA LEU A 571 -43.34 -38.36 -12.68
C LEU A 571 -42.18 -38.21 -13.69
N GLY A 572 -41.61 -37.01 -13.91
CA GLY A 572 -40.49 -36.85 -14.85
C GLY A 572 -39.96 -35.42 -15.02
N ILE A 573 -39.40 -34.83 -13.96
CA ILE A 573 -38.97 -33.42 -13.98
C ILE A 573 -37.58 -33.26 -14.64
N SER A 574 -37.51 -32.49 -15.72
CA SER A 574 -36.27 -31.91 -16.25
C SER A 574 -36.30 -30.38 -16.09
N SER A 575 -35.42 -29.83 -15.25
CA SER A 575 -35.33 -28.38 -15.04
C SER A 575 -34.75 -27.67 -16.26
N MET A 576 -35.52 -26.76 -16.87
CA MET A 576 -35.01 -25.82 -17.87
C MET A 576 -34.70 -24.44 -17.24
N PRO A 577 -33.76 -23.66 -17.79
CA PRO A 577 -33.25 -22.45 -17.13
C PRO A 577 -34.28 -21.32 -17.05
N GLY A 578 -34.26 -20.55 -15.96
CA GLY A 578 -35.02 -19.30 -15.87
C GLY A 578 -34.50 -18.22 -16.83
N ASN A 579 -35.41 -17.37 -17.34
CA ASN A 579 -35.09 -16.29 -18.28
C ASN A 579 -34.18 -15.22 -17.63
N ALA A 580 -32.86 -15.39 -17.74
CA ALA A 580 -31.85 -14.41 -17.32
C ALA A 580 -31.73 -13.20 -18.26
N SER A 581 -32.85 -12.70 -18.80
CA SER A 581 -32.90 -11.69 -19.87
C SER A 581 -33.60 -10.39 -19.45
N LEU A 582 -33.30 -9.89 -18.23
CA LEU A 582 -33.71 -8.56 -17.77
C LEU A 582 -32.65 -7.86 -16.89
N LEU A 583 -31.38 -8.27 -17.01
CA LEU A 583 -30.21 -7.64 -16.36
C LEU A 583 -29.13 -7.19 -17.39
N GLY A 584 -29.51 -7.06 -18.66
CA GLY A 584 -28.59 -6.91 -19.80
C GLY A 584 -27.83 -5.57 -19.95
N TRP A 585 -27.88 -4.68 -18.96
CA TRP A 585 -27.23 -3.35 -19.02
C TRP A 585 -26.15 -3.14 -17.95
N ALA A 586 -25.83 -4.16 -17.13
CA ALA A 586 -24.91 -4.05 -15.99
C ALA A 586 -23.68 -4.98 -16.06
N MET A 587 -23.41 -5.63 -17.19
CA MET A 587 -22.19 -6.44 -17.39
C MET A 587 -21.62 -6.26 -18.81
N SER A 588 -20.71 -5.30 -18.97
CA SER A 588 -19.90 -5.13 -20.20
C SER A 588 -18.54 -4.42 -19.99
N SER A 589 -17.94 -4.58 -18.81
CA SER A 589 -16.57 -4.09 -18.54
C SER A 589 -15.89 -4.86 -17.41
N LEU A 590 -15.32 -6.05 -17.69
CA LEU A 590 -14.22 -6.70 -16.93
C LEU A 590 -13.84 -8.11 -17.49
N THR A 591 -13.45 -8.19 -18.76
CA THR A 591 -12.73 -9.39 -19.28
C THR A 591 -11.50 -8.93 -20.05
N LEU A 592 -10.30 -9.29 -19.59
CA LEU A 592 -9.05 -8.75 -20.14
C LEU A 592 -8.65 -9.40 -21.46
N LYS A 593 -7.98 -8.61 -22.31
CA LYS A 593 -7.72 -8.87 -23.74
C LYS A 593 -6.64 -9.93 -23.97
N GLY A 594 -7.03 -11.18 -24.27
CA GLY A 594 -6.15 -12.24 -24.80
C GLY A 594 -5.99 -12.20 -26.33
N LYS A 595 -4.91 -12.79 -26.87
CA LYS A 595 -4.56 -12.73 -28.32
C LYS A 595 -4.85 -14.03 -29.09
N ALA A 596 -5.51 -13.91 -30.24
CA ALA A 596 -5.25 -14.60 -31.52
C ALA A 596 -5.86 -13.69 -32.62
N SER A 597 -5.14 -13.23 -33.65
CA SER A 597 -4.58 -13.90 -34.84
C SER A 597 -5.60 -14.17 -35.95
N ASP A 598 -5.17 -13.77 -37.15
CA ASP A 598 -5.56 -14.22 -38.50
C ASP A 598 -6.88 -13.80 -39.19
N GLN A 599 -6.63 -13.17 -40.34
CA GLN A 599 -7.34 -13.26 -41.63
C GLN A 599 -8.60 -12.39 -41.87
N ALA A 600 -8.78 -12.06 -43.15
CA ALA A 600 -9.72 -11.07 -43.67
C ALA A 600 -11.01 -11.71 -44.20
N PRO A 601 -11.98 -10.90 -44.65
CA PRO A 601 -12.05 -10.75 -46.10
C PRO A 601 -12.34 -9.33 -46.64
N VAL A 602 -11.74 -9.11 -47.81
CA VAL A 602 -12.18 -8.33 -49.00
C VAL A 602 -13.51 -7.56 -48.89
N ALA A 603 -13.46 -6.28 -49.28
CA ALA A 603 -14.63 -5.42 -49.46
C ALA A 603 -15.26 -5.54 -50.86
N THR A 604 -16.58 -5.32 -50.93
CA THR A 604 -17.26 -4.89 -52.16
C THR A 604 -18.21 -3.74 -51.80
N ALA A 605 -18.07 -2.60 -52.46
CA ALA A 605 -19.04 -1.51 -52.41
C ALA A 605 -19.76 -1.40 -53.76
N ASN A 606 -20.99 -0.90 -53.77
CA ASN A 606 -21.47 -0.06 -54.87
C ASN A 606 -22.66 0.81 -54.44
N SER A 607 -22.81 1.94 -55.12
CA SER A 607 -23.63 3.09 -54.69
C SER A 607 -24.72 3.46 -55.70
N VAL A 608 -25.82 4.03 -55.22
CA VAL A 608 -26.65 4.98 -55.98
C VAL A 608 -27.04 6.16 -55.09
N THR A 609 -27.08 7.36 -55.65
CA THR A 609 -27.30 8.66 -54.99
C THR A 609 -28.66 9.30 -55.35
N PRO A 610 -29.11 10.37 -54.63
CA PRO A 610 -30.53 10.79 -54.61
C PRO A 610 -30.89 11.98 -55.52
N ALA A 611 -32.19 12.31 -55.61
CA ALA A 611 -32.73 13.56 -56.13
C ALA A 611 -34.05 13.96 -55.40
N THR A 612 -34.48 15.22 -55.56
CA THR A 612 -35.47 15.90 -54.67
C THR A 612 -36.45 16.78 -55.46
N THR A 613 -37.75 16.88 -55.07
CA THR A 613 -38.59 18.09 -55.30
C THR A 613 -39.95 18.12 -54.54
N THR A 614 -40.15 19.18 -53.72
CA THR A 614 -41.32 20.11 -53.57
C THR A 614 -42.80 19.74 -53.86
N ALA A 615 -43.85 20.36 -53.27
CA ALA A 615 -44.02 21.21 -52.06
C ALA A 615 -45.50 21.69 -51.85
N SER A 616 -45.87 22.09 -50.62
CA SER A 616 -46.92 23.08 -50.22
C SER A 616 -48.42 22.81 -50.56
N THR A 617 -49.44 23.35 -49.86
CA THR A 617 -49.58 24.55 -48.96
C THR A 617 -50.61 24.23 -47.82
N ALA A 618 -51.20 25.06 -46.92
CA ALA A 618 -51.34 26.53 -46.75
C ALA A 618 -51.65 26.98 -45.28
N SER A 619 -51.69 28.31 -45.08
CA SER A 619 -52.52 29.20 -44.21
C SER A 619 -53.69 28.61 -43.36
N SER A 620 -54.20 29.22 -42.27
CA SER A 620 -53.86 30.39 -41.39
C SER A 620 -54.89 30.46 -40.23
N GLY A 621 -54.78 31.25 -39.14
CA GLY A 621 -53.67 32.10 -38.65
C GLY A 621 -54.11 33.34 -37.83
N LEU A 622 -53.31 33.71 -36.80
CA LEU A 622 -53.16 35.03 -36.10
C LEU A 622 -54.15 35.51 -34.98
N ILE A 623 -53.56 35.76 -33.78
CA ILE A 623 -53.61 37.01 -32.94
C ILE A 623 -54.97 37.39 -32.26
N GLU A 624 -55.11 37.93 -31.02
CA GLU A 624 -54.29 38.86 -30.18
C GLU A 624 -54.41 38.64 -28.63
N THR A 625 -53.79 39.51 -27.81
CA THR A 625 -53.90 39.56 -26.32
C THR A 625 -54.10 41.01 -25.82
N PRO A 626 -54.60 41.23 -24.59
CA PRO A 626 -53.77 41.96 -23.60
C PRO A 626 -53.96 41.50 -22.12
N SER A 627 -53.28 42.18 -21.18
CA SER A 627 -53.23 41.86 -19.74
C SER A 627 -53.22 43.13 -18.86
N THR A 628 -53.94 43.11 -17.72
CA THR A 628 -53.69 43.95 -16.52
C THR A 628 -54.46 43.46 -15.26
N ALA A 629 -54.07 43.95 -14.08
CA ALA A 629 -54.67 43.74 -12.74
C ALA A 629 -54.97 45.14 -12.09
N PRO A 630 -55.16 45.41 -10.76
CA PRO A 630 -55.15 44.55 -9.55
C PRO A 630 -56.11 44.91 -8.35
N VAL A 631 -56.10 44.08 -7.29
CA VAL A 631 -56.21 44.38 -5.81
C VAL A 631 -57.40 45.18 -5.19
N HIS A 632 -58.03 44.58 -4.16
CA HIS A 632 -58.38 45.13 -2.80
C HIS A 632 -59.07 43.98 -2.00
N ARG A 633 -58.73 43.51 -0.77
CA ARG A 633 -58.08 43.97 0.49
C ARG A 633 -59.07 44.38 1.61
N VAL A 634 -59.35 43.46 2.54
CA VAL A 634 -59.78 43.69 3.96
C VAL A 634 -59.12 42.59 4.84
N SER A 635 -58.94 42.84 6.14
CA SER A 635 -58.25 41.95 7.11
C SER A 635 -59.08 41.71 8.37
N SER A 636 -58.86 40.59 9.07
CA SER A 636 -59.08 40.45 10.52
C SER A 636 -58.27 39.26 11.09
N SER A 637 -58.00 39.27 12.39
CA SER A 637 -57.20 38.25 13.09
C SER A 637 -57.38 38.35 14.61
N THR A 638 -57.78 37.25 15.27
CA THR A 638 -57.58 37.02 16.72
C THR A 638 -57.71 35.54 17.08
N ASP A 639 -57.10 35.20 18.21
CA ASP A 639 -56.80 33.88 18.79
C ASP A 639 -58.00 32.93 19.04
N PHE A 640 -57.71 31.62 19.23
CA PHE A 640 -57.99 30.93 20.50
C PHE A 640 -57.38 29.51 20.62
N ALA A 641 -56.79 29.24 21.81
CA ALA A 641 -56.63 27.97 22.54
C ALA A 641 -55.87 26.74 21.95
N ASP A 642 -55.15 26.07 22.87
CA ASP A 642 -54.55 24.75 22.71
C ASP A 642 -55.56 23.60 22.57
N GLN A 643 -55.16 22.52 21.90
CA GLN A 643 -55.41 21.16 22.39
C GLN A 643 -54.31 20.19 21.93
N LEU A 644 -53.87 19.31 22.83
CA LEU A 644 -52.87 18.27 22.57
C LEU A 644 -53.54 17.02 21.99
N MET A 645 -52.95 16.43 20.94
CA MET A 645 -53.30 15.08 20.46
C MET A 645 -52.29 14.05 20.99
N PRO A 646 -52.74 12.81 21.29
CA PRO A 646 -51.85 11.76 21.79
C PRO A 646 -50.91 11.22 20.70
N PRO A 647 -49.72 10.69 21.07
CA PRO A 647 -48.77 10.12 20.11
C PRO A 647 -49.27 8.78 19.54
N SER A 648 -48.99 8.54 18.25
CA SER A 648 -49.26 7.27 17.57
C SER A 648 -48.38 6.13 18.13
N PRO A 649 -48.87 4.88 18.20
CA PRO A 649 -48.10 3.75 18.70
C PRO A 649 -46.94 3.36 17.78
N THR A 650 -45.83 2.94 18.40
CA THR A 650 -44.59 2.52 17.73
C THR A 650 -44.80 1.23 16.92
N SER A 651 -44.14 1.13 15.76
CA SER A 651 -44.18 -0.08 14.91
C SER A 651 -43.51 -1.27 15.61
N THR A 652 -44.20 -2.40 15.71
CA THR A 652 -43.61 -3.68 16.09
C THR A 652 -42.69 -4.21 15.00
N ASP A 653 -41.41 -4.41 15.32
CA ASP A 653 -40.42 -4.95 14.38
C ASP A 653 -40.54 -6.48 14.24
N GLY A 654 -41.06 -6.94 13.09
CA GLY A 654 -41.22 -8.36 12.76
C GLY A 654 -39.92 -9.10 12.44
N TRP A 655 -39.00 -9.18 13.41
CA TRP A 655 -37.60 -9.63 13.24
C TRP A 655 -37.11 -10.64 14.30
N GLY A 656 -38.00 -11.29 15.04
CA GLY A 656 -37.67 -12.40 15.96
C GLY A 656 -37.42 -13.74 15.26
N GLU A 657 -36.54 -14.57 15.84
CA GLU A 657 -36.14 -15.92 15.40
C GLU A 657 -36.57 -16.93 16.48
N ILE A 658 -37.14 -18.12 16.23
CA ILE A 658 -36.58 -19.34 15.59
C ILE A 658 -35.18 -19.63 16.17
N GLU A 659 -34.90 -20.65 16.98
CA GLU A 659 -35.58 -21.92 17.39
C GLU A 659 -35.12 -22.24 18.85
N ASN A 660 -35.69 -23.12 19.70
CA ASN A 660 -36.64 -24.26 19.66
C ASN A 660 -37.41 -24.30 21.03
N GLY A 661 -38.38 -25.18 21.34
CA GLY A 661 -39.03 -26.27 20.58
C GLY A 661 -39.72 -27.31 21.49
N ILE A 662 -40.80 -27.94 20.99
CA ILE A 662 -41.58 -29.10 21.51
C ILE A 662 -42.13 -29.07 22.97
N HIS A 663 -43.37 -28.59 23.18
CA HIS A 663 -44.57 -29.43 23.45
C HIS A 663 -45.85 -28.61 23.78
N GLU A 664 -46.99 -29.08 23.25
CA GLU A 664 -48.39 -28.90 23.73
C GLU A 664 -49.04 -27.50 23.87
N GLU A 665 -50.33 -27.50 24.25
CA GLU A 665 -51.36 -26.55 23.80
C GLU A 665 -52.01 -25.68 24.91
N HIS A 666 -52.86 -24.74 24.46
CA HIS A 666 -53.94 -24.01 25.14
C HIS A 666 -53.69 -22.62 25.76
N ASP A 667 -54.79 -22.01 26.23
CA ASP A 667 -55.15 -20.60 26.00
C ASP A 667 -54.78 -19.58 27.08
N SER A 668 -54.88 -18.32 26.62
CA SER A 668 -55.28 -17.10 27.36
C SER A 668 -54.23 -16.25 28.11
N ASP A 669 -54.17 -14.99 27.65
CA ASP A 669 -53.97 -13.73 28.36
C ASP A 669 -53.00 -13.63 29.56
N LYS A 670 -52.00 -12.76 29.35
CA LYS A 670 -51.25 -11.96 30.34
C LYS A 670 -50.43 -12.74 31.37
N ASP A 671 -49.12 -12.56 31.28
CA ASP A 671 -48.48 -11.61 32.19
C ASP A 671 -47.29 -10.92 31.50
N GLY A 672 -47.21 -9.60 31.65
CA GLY A 672 -46.14 -8.78 31.08
C GLY A 672 -45.04 -8.57 32.12
N TRP A 673 -43.86 -9.12 31.85
CA TRP A 673 -42.68 -8.92 32.69
C TRP A 673 -42.08 -7.52 32.47
N ASP A 674 -42.72 -6.52 33.09
CA ASP A 674 -41.96 -5.50 33.81
C ASP A 674 -41.15 -6.18 34.95
N ASP A 675 -40.20 -5.44 35.51
CA ASP A 675 -39.27 -5.86 36.58
C ASP A 675 -38.32 -7.03 36.26
N ILE A 676 -37.09 -6.67 35.86
CA ILE A 676 -35.86 -7.13 36.53
C ILE A 676 -34.73 -6.12 36.29
N GLU A 677 -33.99 -5.77 37.35
CA GLU A 677 -32.89 -4.80 37.36
C GLU A 677 -31.60 -5.32 36.68
N PRO A 678 -30.68 -4.42 36.25
CA PRO A 678 -29.48 -4.81 35.52
C PRO A 678 -28.50 -5.65 36.35
N LEU A 679 -28.01 -6.75 35.77
CA LEU A 679 -26.95 -7.58 36.33
C LEU A 679 -25.55 -7.12 35.88
N ASP A 680 -24.59 -7.16 36.80
CA ASP A 680 -23.22 -6.64 36.64
C ASP A 680 -22.40 -7.25 35.48
N GLU A 681 -21.47 -6.44 34.95
CA GLU A 681 -20.48 -6.89 33.97
C GLU A 681 -19.53 -7.97 34.55
N PRO A 682 -19.28 -9.09 33.85
CA PRO A 682 -18.29 -10.07 34.28
C PRO A 682 -16.87 -9.52 34.09
N LYS A 683 -16.19 -9.24 35.22
CA LYS A 683 -14.80 -8.77 35.23
C LYS A 683 -13.86 -9.70 34.43
N PRO A 684 -12.96 -9.16 33.59
CA PRO A 684 -12.02 -9.96 32.81
C PRO A 684 -11.05 -10.74 33.70
N SER A 685 -10.63 -11.92 33.24
CA SER A 685 -9.80 -12.83 34.03
C SER A 685 -8.37 -12.31 34.26
N PRO A 686 -7.69 -12.69 35.36
CA PRO A 686 -6.39 -12.12 35.74
C PRO A 686 -5.26 -12.31 34.72
N ALA A 687 -5.41 -13.21 33.73
CA ALA A 687 -4.42 -13.45 32.69
C ALA A 687 -4.29 -12.30 31.68
N LEU A 688 -5.36 -11.54 31.42
CA LEU A 688 -5.37 -10.47 30.40
C LEU A 688 -4.82 -9.13 30.90
N ALA A 689 -4.93 -8.85 32.20
CA ALA A 689 -4.46 -7.59 32.79
C ALA A 689 -2.92 -7.40 32.67
N ASN A 690 -2.16 -8.48 32.80
CA ASN A 690 -0.69 -8.43 32.85
C ASN A 690 -0.02 -8.10 31.51
N ILE A 691 -0.73 -8.22 30.37
CA ILE A 691 -0.18 -7.90 29.04
C ILE A 691 -0.31 -6.40 28.74
N GLN A 692 -1.43 -5.78 29.11
CA GLN A 692 -1.66 -4.34 28.88
C GLN A 692 -0.79 -3.43 29.78
N ALA A 693 -0.33 -3.94 30.92
CA ALA A 693 0.62 -3.22 31.79
C ALA A 693 2.02 -3.03 31.15
N ALA A 694 2.43 -3.92 30.23
CA ALA A 694 3.80 -3.95 29.70
C ALA A 694 4.11 -2.88 28.63
N GLN A 695 3.09 -2.20 28.09
CA GLN A 695 3.26 -1.25 26.97
C GLN A 695 3.27 0.24 27.38
N LYS A 696 3.10 0.57 28.67
CA LYS A 696 3.20 1.96 29.16
C LYS A 696 4.55 2.20 29.83
N ARG A 697 5.53 2.71 29.06
CA ARG A 697 6.76 3.28 29.64
C ARG A 697 6.49 4.68 30.23
N PRO A 698 6.81 4.94 31.51
CA PRO A 698 6.85 6.31 32.04
C PRO A 698 8.02 7.08 31.43
N VAL A 699 7.83 8.37 31.15
CA VAL A 699 8.93 9.31 30.84
C VAL A 699 9.45 9.88 32.15
N SER A 700 10.64 9.45 32.57
CA SER A 700 11.31 9.98 33.76
C SER A 700 12.12 11.24 33.44
N GLN A 701 11.66 12.41 33.90
CA GLN A 701 12.47 13.62 33.96
C GLN A 701 13.61 13.48 35.00
N PRO A 702 14.71 14.24 34.88
CA PRO A 702 15.91 14.03 35.70
C PRO A 702 15.71 14.46 37.15
N VAL A 703 16.06 13.57 38.09
CA VAL A 703 16.12 13.86 39.53
C VAL A 703 17.51 14.41 39.89
N SER A 704 17.54 15.40 40.77
CA SER A 704 18.75 16.07 41.26
C SER A 704 19.65 15.15 42.09
N GLN A 705 20.97 15.30 41.93
CA GLN A 705 21.97 14.76 42.86
C GLN A 705 22.33 15.78 43.96
N PRO A 706 22.65 15.32 45.19
CA PRO A 706 22.96 16.19 46.32
C PRO A 706 24.40 16.74 46.31
N LYS A 707 24.61 17.87 47.00
CA LYS A 707 25.92 18.46 47.28
C LYS A 707 26.75 17.61 48.26
N PRO A 708 28.07 17.50 48.03
CA PRO A 708 29.08 17.54 49.08
C PRO A 708 29.47 18.99 49.44
N GLN A 709 30.14 19.18 50.59
CA GLN A 709 30.53 20.50 51.10
C GLN A 709 31.92 20.96 50.60
N ALA A 710 32.23 22.23 50.86
CA ALA A 710 33.36 22.94 50.29
C ALA A 710 34.73 22.64 50.96
N SER A 711 35.80 22.80 50.18
CA SER A 711 37.12 23.18 50.69
C SER A 711 37.79 24.20 49.77
N THR A 712 38.16 25.33 50.35
CA THR A 712 39.03 26.42 49.85
C THR A 712 40.18 25.98 48.92
N SER A 713 40.53 26.79 47.90
CA SER A 713 41.54 27.86 48.04
C SER A 713 42.08 28.45 46.71
N LEU A 714 42.40 29.75 46.73
CA LEU A 714 43.39 30.53 45.95
C LEU A 714 43.50 30.46 44.41
N ARG A 715 43.54 31.67 43.81
CA ARG A 715 44.00 32.01 42.45
C ARG A 715 45.05 33.12 42.55
N PRO A 716 46.15 33.07 41.78
CA PRO A 716 46.58 34.23 40.98
C PRO A 716 46.82 33.82 39.51
N LYS A 717 46.51 34.59 38.45
CA LYS A 717 46.63 36.04 38.12
C LYS A 717 48.02 36.51 37.66
N SER A 718 48.32 36.34 36.36
CA SER A 718 48.97 37.30 35.43
C SER A 718 49.02 36.65 34.01
N THR A 719 49.17 37.32 32.85
CA THR A 719 48.87 38.71 32.45
C THR A 719 48.50 38.78 30.96
N VAL A 720 47.82 39.86 30.56
CA VAL A 720 47.21 40.11 29.23
C VAL A 720 48.22 40.47 28.12
N LYS A 721 47.97 39.98 26.88
CA LYS A 721 47.99 40.81 25.64
C LYS A 721 47.26 40.13 24.46
N ALA A 722 46.67 40.95 23.59
CA ALA A 722 45.89 40.59 22.38
C ALA A 722 46.77 40.68 21.10
N ALA A 723 46.33 40.43 19.86
CA ALA A 723 44.97 40.40 19.29
C ALA A 723 44.90 39.60 17.95
N LYS A 724 43.74 39.70 17.26
CA LYS A 724 43.32 39.09 15.97
C LYS A 724 42.85 37.62 16.08
N ASP A 725 41.56 37.32 15.82
CA ASP A 725 40.79 37.26 14.54
C ASP A 725 40.91 35.87 13.90
N GLU A 726 39.87 35.11 13.53
CA GLU A 726 38.40 35.29 13.59
C GLU A 726 37.77 33.89 13.79
N ASP A 727 36.71 33.78 14.58
CA ASP A 727 35.83 32.59 14.69
C ASP A 727 34.52 33.05 15.35
N ASP A 728 33.37 32.95 14.66
CA ASP A 728 32.03 32.93 15.31
C ASP A 728 30.90 32.46 14.36
N ASP A 729 29.84 31.94 14.95
CA ASP A 729 28.71 31.27 14.28
C ASP A 729 27.85 32.18 13.38
N LEU A 730 27.32 31.63 12.26
CA LEU A 730 26.44 32.37 11.35
C LEU A 730 25.24 31.59 10.75
N TRP A 731 24.54 30.79 11.57
CA TRP A 731 23.13 30.41 11.28
C TRP A 731 22.17 31.55 11.66
N GLY A 732 22.34 32.69 10.99
CA GLY A 732 21.58 33.93 11.26
C GLY A 732 20.14 33.86 10.76
N SER A 733 19.16 33.85 11.69
CA SER A 733 17.75 34.05 11.36
C SER A 733 17.46 35.53 11.08
N ILE A 734 16.92 35.86 9.91
CA ILE A 734 16.47 37.22 9.56
C ILE A 734 14.95 37.24 9.42
N ALA A 735 14.29 38.04 10.26
CA ALA A 735 12.87 38.35 10.14
C ALA A 735 12.64 39.61 9.30
N ALA A 736 11.54 39.63 8.53
CA ALA A 736 11.10 40.78 7.74
C ALA A 736 9.57 41.00 7.92
N PRO A 737 9.05 42.24 7.79
CA PRO A 737 7.74 42.61 8.33
C PRO A 737 6.54 42.19 7.45
N PRO A 738 5.32 42.11 8.04
CA PRO A 738 4.14 41.55 7.37
C PRO A 738 3.42 42.55 6.43
N PRO A 739 3.01 42.13 5.21
CA PRO A 739 2.08 42.87 4.37
C PRO A 739 0.62 42.66 4.82
N LYS A 740 -0.25 43.65 4.54
CA LYS A 740 -1.65 43.68 5.01
C LYS A 740 -2.60 42.91 4.08
N SER A 741 -3.62 42.29 4.67
CA SER A 741 -4.68 41.56 3.96
C SER A 741 -5.61 42.46 3.15
N ALA A 742 -5.84 42.14 1.87
CA ALA A 742 -6.91 42.71 1.05
C ALA A 742 -7.54 41.60 0.17
N SER A 743 -8.73 41.14 0.52
CA SER A 743 -9.41 40.05 -0.17
C SER A 743 -10.18 40.51 -1.41
N ARG A 744 -9.92 39.88 -2.56
CA ARG A 744 -10.81 39.86 -3.73
C ARG A 744 -10.98 38.42 -4.20
N PRO A 745 -12.21 37.94 -4.48
CA PRO A 745 -12.42 36.61 -5.01
C PRO A 745 -12.00 36.55 -6.48
N LEU A 746 -11.17 35.56 -6.84
CA LEU A 746 -10.91 35.20 -8.23
C LEU A 746 -11.95 34.17 -8.68
N ASN A 747 -12.63 34.48 -9.78
CA ASN A 747 -13.75 33.71 -10.29
C ASN A 747 -13.27 32.54 -11.17
N VAL A 748 -12.91 31.41 -10.55
CA VAL A 748 -12.46 30.21 -11.25
C VAL A 748 -13.66 29.46 -11.82
N LYS A 749 -13.74 29.35 -13.15
CA LYS A 749 -14.69 28.45 -13.81
C LYS A 749 -14.26 27.00 -13.57
N THR A 750 -15.07 26.24 -12.85
CA THR A 750 -15.01 24.77 -12.87
C THR A 750 -15.46 24.27 -14.24
N ALA A 751 -14.52 23.89 -15.09
CA ALA A 751 -14.81 23.00 -16.20
C ALA A 751 -15.05 21.60 -15.63
N GLY A 752 -16.24 21.05 -15.82
CA GLY A 752 -16.53 19.67 -15.41
C GLY A 752 -15.89 18.69 -16.38
N ALA A 753 -14.97 17.87 -15.89
CA ALA A 753 -14.83 16.52 -16.39
C ALA A 753 -15.83 15.67 -15.59
N VAL A 754 -16.78 15.03 -16.27
CA VAL A 754 -17.61 13.98 -15.66
C VAL A 754 -16.82 12.68 -15.80
N ASP A 755 -16.70 11.95 -14.69
CA ASP A 755 -16.09 10.64 -14.65
C ASP A 755 -17.22 9.62 -14.87
N ASP A 756 -17.48 9.24 -16.13
CA ASP A 756 -18.67 8.47 -16.54
C ASP A 756 -18.66 6.99 -16.07
N ASP A 757 -17.59 6.54 -15.40
CA ASP A 757 -17.38 5.16 -14.94
C ASP A 757 -17.76 4.90 -13.46
N ASP A 758 -18.46 5.82 -12.76
CA ASP A 758 -19.03 5.52 -11.43
C ASP A 758 -20.37 4.75 -11.53
N PRO A 759 -20.43 3.45 -11.14
CA PRO A 759 -21.65 2.65 -11.21
C PRO A 759 -22.76 3.12 -10.24
N TRP A 760 -22.49 4.06 -9.32
CA TRP A 760 -23.49 4.66 -8.45
C TRP A 760 -24.04 6.00 -8.96
N ALA A 761 -23.38 6.68 -9.91
CA ALA A 761 -23.73 8.05 -10.30
C ALA A 761 -25.15 8.19 -10.88
N ALA A 762 -25.69 7.14 -11.48
CA ALA A 762 -27.06 7.10 -12.00
C ALA A 762 -28.17 6.97 -10.93
N ILE A 763 -27.80 6.69 -9.67
CA ILE A 763 -28.73 6.40 -8.56
C ILE A 763 -28.42 7.26 -7.31
N ALA A 764 -27.20 7.77 -7.18
CA ALA A 764 -26.77 8.58 -6.05
C ALA A 764 -27.56 9.89 -5.90
N ALA A 765 -27.96 10.20 -4.66
CA ALA A 765 -28.59 11.47 -4.33
C ALA A 765 -27.60 12.64 -4.46
N PRO A 766 -27.97 13.76 -5.11
CA PRO A 766 -27.12 14.95 -5.14
C PRO A 766 -27.03 15.59 -3.74
N PRO A 767 -25.86 16.12 -3.34
CA PRO A 767 -25.66 16.67 -2.00
C PRO A 767 -26.55 17.91 -1.73
N PRO A 768 -27.08 18.08 -0.50
CA PRO A 768 -28.04 19.14 -0.20
C PRO A 768 -27.44 20.55 -0.30
N THR A 769 -27.99 21.39 -1.17
CA THR A 769 -27.43 22.72 -1.48
C THR A 769 -27.98 23.83 -0.57
N THR A 770 -27.42 23.95 0.64
CA THR A 770 -27.80 25.00 1.60
C THR A 770 -27.32 26.40 1.15
N LYS A 771 -28.16 27.12 0.38
CA LYS A 771 -27.98 28.55 0.07
C LYS A 771 -29.06 29.40 0.71
N ALA A 772 -28.76 29.96 1.89
CA ALA A 772 -29.64 30.91 2.55
C ALA A 772 -29.82 32.21 1.72
N LYS A 773 -31.06 32.68 1.58
CA LYS A 773 -31.37 34.01 1.03
C LYS A 773 -31.25 35.06 2.15
N PRO A 774 -30.38 36.08 2.04
CA PRO A 774 -30.42 37.22 2.95
C PRO A 774 -31.62 38.12 2.65
N LEU A 775 -32.33 38.55 3.70
CA LEU A 775 -33.42 39.51 3.60
C LEU A 775 -32.90 40.95 3.49
N SER A 776 -33.67 41.80 2.80
CA SER A 776 -33.31 43.20 2.54
C SER A 776 -33.76 44.15 3.65
N ALA A 777 -32.83 44.94 4.20
CA ALA A 777 -33.12 46.16 4.94
C ALA A 777 -32.21 47.28 4.43
N GLY A 778 -32.76 48.46 4.14
CA GLY A 778 -32.02 49.53 3.47
C GLY A 778 -32.11 50.88 4.18
N ARG A 779 -31.00 51.63 4.15
CA ARG A 779 -30.91 53.09 4.28
C ARG A 779 -29.68 53.55 3.49
N GLY A 780 -29.80 54.61 2.70
CA GLY A 780 -28.71 55.08 1.82
C GLY A 780 -28.61 56.60 1.74
N ARG A 781 -27.56 57.08 1.07
CA ARG A 781 -27.34 58.47 0.59
C ARG A 781 -26.08 58.50 -0.29
N GLY A 782 -25.98 59.45 -1.23
CA GLY A 782 -24.67 59.80 -1.85
C GLY A 782 -24.55 59.71 -3.39
N ASN A 783 -25.26 60.59 -4.10
CA ASN A 783 -24.92 61.24 -5.39
C ASN A 783 -24.08 60.56 -6.50
N ARG A 784 -24.66 60.64 -7.72
CA ARG A 784 -24.07 61.02 -9.04
C ARG A 784 -22.60 61.50 -9.07
N ALA A 785 -21.83 61.29 -10.15
CA ALA A 785 -22.21 61.59 -11.54
C ALA A 785 -21.60 60.69 -12.63
N ALA A 786 -21.84 61.05 -13.91
CA ALA A 786 -21.63 60.21 -15.09
C ALA A 786 -20.38 60.58 -15.94
N ALA A 787 -20.09 59.74 -16.94
CA ALA A 787 -18.98 59.85 -17.89
C ALA A 787 -19.37 60.65 -19.17
N PRO A 788 -18.71 60.51 -20.34
CA PRO A 788 -17.26 60.41 -20.67
C PRO A 788 -16.84 61.50 -21.70
N LYS A 789 -15.58 61.50 -22.22
CA LYS A 789 -15.25 61.53 -23.68
C LYS A 789 -13.74 61.59 -24.03
N LEU A 790 -13.41 60.84 -25.10
CA LEU A 790 -12.53 61.12 -26.25
C LEU A 790 -11.21 61.93 -26.10
N GLY A 791 -10.13 61.35 -26.64
CA GLY A 791 -8.92 62.02 -27.17
C GLY A 791 -8.21 61.06 -28.13
N ALA A 792 -7.63 61.54 -29.26
CA ALA A 792 -7.15 60.67 -30.34
C ALA A 792 -5.92 61.22 -31.09
N GLN A 793 -5.19 60.30 -31.77
CA GLN A 793 -4.03 60.54 -32.66
C GLN A 793 -2.77 61.03 -31.90
N ARG A 794 -1.53 60.63 -32.25
CA ARG A 794 -0.92 60.59 -33.59
C ARG A 794 0.07 59.42 -33.82
N ILE A 795 0.60 59.37 -35.05
CA ILE A 795 1.45 58.32 -35.62
C ILE A 795 2.94 58.73 -35.55
N ASN A 796 3.85 57.77 -35.37
CA ASN A 796 5.11 57.72 -36.14
C ASN A 796 5.75 56.31 -36.18
N ARG A 797 6.42 56.02 -37.30
CA ARG A 797 7.41 54.92 -37.48
C ARG A 797 8.77 55.42 -36.96
N THR A 798 9.82 54.63 -36.66
CA THR A 798 10.49 53.59 -37.47
C THR A 798 11.32 52.62 -36.61
N SER A 799 11.94 51.63 -37.26
CA SER A 799 12.76 50.54 -36.71
C SER A 799 14.22 50.90 -36.40
N SER A 800 14.82 50.26 -35.38
CA SER A 800 16.25 49.94 -35.35
C SER A 800 16.53 48.66 -34.55
N THR A 801 17.38 47.82 -35.13
CA THR A 801 17.98 46.57 -34.67
C THR A 801 18.84 46.68 -33.40
N GLY A 802 18.87 45.57 -32.62
CA GLY A 802 20.12 44.83 -32.40
C GLY A 802 20.91 45.03 -31.10
N MET A 803 20.62 44.21 -30.09
CA MET A 803 21.57 43.25 -29.50
C MET A 803 20.83 42.12 -28.76
#